data_AF-A0A5P1A033-F1
#
_entry.id   AF-A0A5P1A033-F1
#
_cell.length_a   1.000
_cell.length_b   1.000
_cell.length_c   1.000
_cell.angle_alpha   90.00
_cell.angle_beta   90.00
_cell.angle_gamma   90.00
#
_symmetry.space_group_name_H-M   'P 1'
#
loop_
_entity.id
_entity.type
_entity.pdbx_description
1 polymer ?
#
loop_
_entity_poly.entity_id
_entity_poly.type
_entity_poly.pdbx_seq_one_letter_code
_entity_poly.pdbx_strand_id
1 'polypeptide(L)'
;YYNKIINELSATDVLEKIGLEIYKEKDKTIPYNSELVGILRKARFADGLYRSIRWGVRTGYNDSCGLHHKYNTNIIHVYNDGRNPCHGRQQKRFGENAEAYCNSDKIRGNENNRNDGTACAPYRRQNLCDRNLEYLINENTNTTHDLLGNVLVTAKYEGDIIVSNHPDKDIKGNKSSICTSLARSFADIGDIVRGRDMFKRNNHDNVENGLREVFKKIHEDLSTEVQKHYEDDGSGNYYKLREAWWKANRDQVWKAITCKAPQGADYFRKGLDGKIIFSNNGPCGRNETDVPTNLDYVPQFLRWFDEWTEEFCRKKKIKLEKIKNACYNKEKKIYCSHNGYDCIKMSWKKDIESREHYCTECFSACSLYKIWIGKQKEEFEKLKEKYQNEIQRYQPNTVISNSNINEEYYKEFYKEFYKKLKEENYHTHENFLSLLNEGKYCKKKNDEEEDIDFTKTGDEKGIFSHSKDCKVCPYCGLDCDGKTCTAKQEIYPDCVYNGDYEPPNGAETTEINVIDSGNEVDISKKLKVFCTNRTNLNDKIYQKWQCYYKGRDDINCQMTSLSQKDQKISDVKTFYNFFDLWVKNLLRDFIKWETELKGCINNTNVTDCKSVCNVNCECFDKWVKQKENEWNSIKKLLTKEKECMEKILY
;
A
#
# COMPACT_ATOMS: atom_id res chain seq x y z
N TYR A 1 14.11 -34.71 -12.44
CA TYR A 1 15.01 -33.65 -11.97
C TYR A 1 14.72 -32.28 -12.59
N TYR A 2 14.22 -32.15 -13.83
CA TYR A 2 13.90 -30.85 -14.45
C TYR A 2 12.68 -30.11 -13.86
N ASN A 3 11.65 -30.82 -13.32
CA ASN A 3 10.46 -30.16 -12.74
C ASN A 3 10.68 -29.47 -11.38
N LYS A 4 11.88 -29.57 -10.77
CA LYS A 4 12.14 -28.98 -9.44
C LYS A 4 12.74 -27.57 -9.49
N ILE A 5 13.32 -27.16 -10.63
CA ILE A 5 14.02 -25.87 -10.77
C ILE A 5 13.03 -24.71 -11.05
N ILE A 6 11.89 -25.02 -11.67
CA ILE A 6 10.91 -24.02 -12.13
C ILE A 6 10.10 -23.43 -10.96
N ASN A 7 9.89 -24.18 -9.88
CA ASN A 7 9.21 -23.72 -8.65
C ASN A 7 10.06 -22.73 -7.80
N GLU A 8 11.19 -22.22 -8.31
CA GLU A 8 12.02 -21.24 -7.59
C GLU A 8 12.20 -19.89 -8.29
N LEU A 9 11.55 -19.68 -9.45
CA LEU A 9 11.60 -18.41 -10.18
C LEU A 9 10.57 -17.43 -9.61
N SER A 10 11.01 -16.21 -9.32
CA SER A 10 10.10 -15.14 -8.90
C SER A 10 9.41 -14.47 -10.09
N ALA A 11 8.32 -13.75 -9.84
CA ALA A 11 7.66 -12.93 -10.85
C ALA A 11 8.66 -11.95 -11.50
N THR A 12 9.50 -11.28 -10.70
CA THR A 12 10.56 -10.42 -11.19
C THR A 12 11.52 -11.13 -12.16
N ASP A 13 11.95 -12.37 -11.86
CA ASP A 13 12.88 -13.12 -12.74
C ASP A 13 12.28 -13.39 -14.13
N VAL A 14 11.01 -13.82 -14.16
CA VAL A 14 10.28 -14.10 -15.41
C VAL A 14 10.07 -12.81 -16.21
N LEU A 15 9.63 -11.74 -15.55
CA LEU A 15 9.39 -10.44 -16.18
C LEU A 15 10.68 -9.84 -16.73
N GLU A 16 11.78 -9.88 -15.98
CA GLU A 16 13.11 -9.42 -16.41
C GLU A 16 13.58 -10.10 -17.69
N LYS A 17 13.35 -11.42 -17.81
CA LYS A 17 13.75 -12.14 -19.01
C LYS A 17 12.95 -11.72 -20.23
N ILE A 18 11.63 -11.60 -20.10
CA ILE A 18 10.79 -11.18 -21.23
C ILE A 18 11.15 -9.75 -21.61
N GLY A 19 11.38 -8.87 -20.61
CA GLY A 19 11.90 -7.53 -20.83
C GLY A 19 13.22 -7.52 -21.62
N LEU A 20 14.14 -8.46 -21.33
CA LEU A 20 15.39 -8.61 -22.09
C LEU A 20 15.16 -9.03 -23.55
N GLU A 21 14.20 -9.93 -23.80
CA GLU A 21 13.85 -10.35 -25.17
C GLU A 21 13.29 -9.16 -25.97
N ILE A 22 12.34 -8.43 -25.39
CA ILE A 22 11.78 -7.20 -25.98
C ILE A 22 12.87 -6.15 -26.20
N TYR A 23 13.76 -5.93 -25.23
CA TYR A 23 14.89 -5.01 -25.37
C TYR A 23 15.77 -5.37 -26.59
N LYS A 24 16.14 -6.65 -26.73
CA LYS A 24 16.96 -7.14 -27.86
C LYS A 24 16.27 -6.99 -29.21
N GLU A 25 14.95 -7.13 -29.27
CA GLU A 25 14.17 -6.91 -30.49
C GLU A 25 14.12 -5.43 -30.87
N LYS A 26 13.89 -4.54 -29.89
CA LYS A 26 14.01 -3.09 -30.09
C LYS A 26 15.45 -2.68 -30.41
N ASP A 27 16.44 -3.42 -29.93
CA ASP A 27 17.83 -3.10 -30.18
C ASP A 27 18.18 -3.15 -31.67
N LYS A 28 17.68 -4.18 -32.35
CA LYS A 28 17.88 -4.43 -33.78
C LYS A 28 17.17 -3.44 -34.71
N THR A 29 16.14 -2.75 -34.23
CA THR A 29 15.21 -1.99 -35.07
C THR A 29 15.41 -0.47 -35.02
N ILE A 30 16.37 0.03 -34.24
CA ILE A 30 16.62 1.49 -34.06
C ILE A 30 17.92 1.87 -34.78
N PRO A 31 17.84 2.43 -36.01
CA PRO A 31 19.02 2.71 -36.85
C PRO A 31 19.76 4.02 -36.48
N TYR A 32 19.10 5.00 -35.87
CA TYR A 32 19.63 6.37 -35.69
C TYR A 32 20.00 6.70 -34.25
N ASN A 33 20.66 5.77 -33.56
CA ASN A 33 20.94 5.91 -32.12
C ASN A 33 21.80 7.16 -31.81
N SER A 34 22.76 7.49 -32.68
CA SER A 34 23.76 8.55 -32.44
C SER A 34 23.19 9.96 -32.31
N GLU A 35 22.14 10.32 -33.07
CA GLU A 35 21.50 11.65 -33.00
C GLU A 35 20.67 11.82 -31.72
N LEU A 36 20.23 10.71 -31.11
CA LEU A 36 19.42 10.72 -29.90
C LEU A 36 20.26 10.67 -28.62
N VAL A 37 21.56 10.32 -28.70
CA VAL A 37 22.45 10.28 -27.53
C VAL A 37 22.65 11.68 -26.96
N GLY A 38 22.20 11.86 -25.72
CA GLY A 38 22.47 13.06 -24.94
C GLY A 38 23.93 13.10 -24.47
N ILE A 39 24.49 14.30 -24.43
CA ILE A 39 25.83 14.57 -23.91
C ILE A 39 25.68 15.49 -22.71
N LEU A 40 25.91 14.97 -21.50
CA LEU A 40 25.62 15.70 -20.25
C LEU A 40 26.29 17.08 -20.18
N ARG A 41 27.56 17.21 -20.57
CA ARG A 41 28.28 18.50 -20.57
C ARG A 41 27.67 19.58 -21.47
N LYS A 42 26.82 19.20 -22.44
CA LYS A 42 26.12 20.13 -23.32
C LYS A 42 24.74 20.55 -22.78
N ALA A 43 24.23 19.88 -21.75
CA ALA A 43 22.94 20.20 -21.16
C ALA A 43 22.96 21.59 -20.52
N ARG A 44 21.93 22.40 -20.76
CA ARG A 44 21.80 23.76 -20.24
C ARG A 44 20.75 23.85 -19.14
N PHE A 45 21.06 24.61 -18.09
CA PHE A 45 20.18 24.85 -16.94
C PHE A 45 20.14 26.33 -16.59
N ALA A 46 18.95 26.86 -16.29
CA ALA A 46 18.81 28.21 -15.75
C ALA A 46 17.70 28.25 -14.68
N ASP A 47 18.13 28.25 -13.42
CA ASP A 47 17.24 28.34 -12.26
C ASP A 47 16.80 29.79 -11.99
N GLY A 48 15.83 29.97 -11.08
CA GLY A 48 15.27 31.27 -10.74
C GLY A 48 16.31 32.32 -10.34
N LEU A 49 17.35 31.92 -9.61
CA LEU A 49 18.42 32.84 -9.20
C LEU A 49 19.21 33.32 -10.43
N TYR A 50 19.66 32.41 -11.29
CA TYR A 50 20.43 32.75 -12.49
C TYR A 50 19.66 33.64 -13.46
N ARG A 51 18.35 33.37 -13.62
CA ARG A 51 17.47 34.23 -14.43
C ARG A 51 17.37 35.64 -13.85
N SER A 52 17.24 35.76 -12.53
CA SER A 52 17.10 37.08 -11.86
C SER A 52 18.33 37.97 -12.03
N ILE A 53 19.52 37.39 -12.15
CA ILE A 53 20.80 38.10 -12.29
C ILE A 53 21.36 38.11 -13.72
N ARG A 54 20.59 37.60 -14.71
CA ARG A 54 20.95 37.55 -16.15
C ARG A 54 22.32 36.89 -16.45
N TRP A 55 22.75 35.91 -15.66
CA TRP A 55 24.05 35.22 -15.81
C TRP A 55 24.07 34.11 -16.87
N GLY A 56 23.08 34.05 -17.75
CA GLY A 56 23.00 33.05 -18.82
C GLY A 56 22.63 31.66 -18.32
N VAL A 57 23.32 30.63 -18.82
CA VAL A 57 23.04 29.21 -18.55
C VAL A 57 24.21 28.50 -17.90
N ARG A 58 23.93 27.52 -17.05
CA ARG A 58 24.91 26.57 -16.51
C ARG A 58 24.92 25.31 -17.35
N THR A 59 26.10 24.71 -17.52
CA THR A 59 26.26 23.45 -18.23
C THR A 59 26.31 22.26 -17.28
N GLY A 60 26.05 21.05 -17.81
CA GLY A 60 26.22 19.81 -17.07
C GLY A 60 27.70 19.47 -16.79
N TYR A 61 27.92 18.55 -15.85
CA TYR A 61 29.25 18.03 -15.52
C TYR A 61 29.65 16.86 -16.44
N ASN A 62 30.89 16.38 -16.32
CA ASN A 62 31.34 15.16 -17.00
C ASN A 62 30.73 13.90 -16.38
N ASP A 63 30.62 13.86 -15.05
CA ASP A 63 30.03 12.74 -14.30
C ASP A 63 28.63 13.14 -13.79
N SER A 64 27.66 12.25 -13.99
CA SER A 64 26.30 12.43 -13.48
C SER A 64 26.25 12.53 -11.96
N CYS A 65 27.20 11.92 -11.21
CA CYS A 65 27.27 12.09 -9.76
C CYS A 65 27.69 13.49 -9.32
N GLY A 66 28.31 14.28 -10.19
CA GLY A 66 28.62 15.69 -9.93
C GLY A 66 27.40 16.61 -9.96
N LEU A 67 26.27 16.14 -10.53
CA LEU A 67 25.06 16.95 -10.65
C LEU A 67 24.51 17.38 -9.29
N HIS A 68 24.15 18.66 -9.20
CA HIS A 68 23.66 19.25 -7.96
C HIS A 68 22.39 20.07 -8.22
N HIS A 69 21.31 19.78 -7.49
CA HIS A 69 19.99 20.38 -7.76
C HIS A 69 19.97 21.91 -7.64
N LYS A 70 20.89 22.51 -6.88
CA LYS A 70 21.01 23.98 -6.77
C LYS A 70 21.51 24.65 -8.05
N TYR A 71 22.16 23.91 -8.93
CA TYR A 71 22.86 24.43 -10.11
C TYR A 71 22.34 23.81 -11.42
N ASN A 72 21.92 22.55 -11.38
CA ASN A 72 21.44 21.80 -12.52
C ASN A 72 19.91 21.66 -12.44
N THR A 73 19.19 22.77 -12.59
CA THR A 73 17.73 22.79 -12.55
C THR A 73 17.17 23.96 -13.34
N ASN A 74 15.93 23.82 -13.81
CA ASN A 74 15.15 24.89 -14.45
C ASN A 74 14.05 25.45 -13.53
N ILE A 75 14.01 25.02 -12.27
CA ILE A 75 13.04 25.49 -11.29
C ILE A 75 13.25 26.98 -11.00
N ILE A 76 12.19 27.77 -11.12
CA ILE A 76 12.21 29.24 -10.98
C ILE A 76 12.12 29.74 -9.53
N HIS A 77 11.89 28.85 -8.56
CA HIS A 77 11.83 29.24 -7.14
C HIS A 77 13.22 29.65 -6.63
N VAL A 78 13.29 30.81 -5.96
CA VAL A 78 14.56 31.42 -5.52
C VAL A 78 15.12 30.78 -4.24
N TYR A 79 14.27 30.22 -3.37
CA TYR A 79 14.71 29.55 -2.14
C TYR A 79 15.27 28.14 -2.40
N ASN A 80 16.25 27.72 -1.60
CA ASN A 80 17.05 26.51 -1.82
C ASN A 80 16.21 25.23 -1.91
N ASP A 81 15.28 25.04 -0.98
CA ASP A 81 14.48 23.81 -0.91
C ASP A 81 13.52 23.69 -2.10
N GLY A 82 13.09 24.82 -2.66
CA GLY A 82 12.18 24.86 -3.80
C GLY A 82 12.79 24.27 -5.08
N ARG A 83 14.12 24.23 -5.17
CA ARG A 83 14.88 23.73 -6.32
C ARG A 83 15.24 22.24 -6.23
N ASN A 84 14.84 21.55 -5.17
CA ASN A 84 15.10 20.13 -4.98
C ASN A 84 14.07 19.28 -5.78
N PRO A 85 14.50 18.30 -6.62
CA PRO A 85 13.61 17.37 -7.34
C PRO A 85 12.61 16.62 -6.45
N CYS A 86 12.94 16.43 -5.17
CA CYS A 86 12.11 15.72 -4.19
C CYS A 86 11.24 16.66 -3.34
N HIS A 87 11.24 17.98 -3.59
CA HIS A 87 10.46 18.90 -2.78
C HIS A 87 8.95 18.63 -2.92
N GLY A 88 8.23 18.63 -1.79
CA GLY A 88 6.82 18.27 -1.75
C GLY A 88 6.55 16.78 -1.96
N ARG A 89 7.58 15.93 -1.96
CA ARG A 89 7.47 14.46 -2.02
C ARG A 89 7.77 13.84 -0.66
N GLN A 90 7.05 12.78 -0.31
CA GLN A 90 7.32 12.03 0.92
C GLN A 90 8.58 11.19 0.77
N GLN A 91 9.54 11.35 1.68
CA GLN A 91 10.84 10.68 1.60
C GLN A 91 10.81 9.27 2.22
N LYS A 92 10.00 9.05 3.26
CA LYS A 92 9.86 7.75 3.96
C LYS A 92 8.91 6.83 3.20
N ARG A 93 9.35 6.32 2.06
CA ARG A 93 8.46 5.60 1.12
C ARG A 93 8.24 4.12 1.45
N PHE A 94 9.12 3.52 2.24
CA PHE A 94 9.06 2.11 2.64
C PHE A 94 8.48 1.91 4.06
N GLY A 95 7.81 2.92 4.60
CA GLY A 95 7.16 2.82 5.91
C GLY A 95 6.06 1.76 5.93
N GLU A 96 5.80 1.17 7.09
CA GLU A 96 4.73 0.17 7.25
C GLU A 96 3.31 0.71 7.00
N ASN A 97 3.15 2.03 7.07
CA ASN A 97 1.90 2.76 6.82
C ASN A 97 1.90 3.46 5.44
N ALA A 98 2.91 3.20 4.61
CA ALA A 98 2.93 3.64 3.22
C ALA A 98 1.89 2.85 2.43
N GLU A 99 0.93 3.52 1.80
CA GLU A 99 -0.19 2.88 1.11
C GLU A 99 -0.07 3.04 -0.41
N ALA A 100 -0.42 1.99 -1.15
CA ALA A 100 -0.60 2.11 -2.58
C ALA A 100 -1.84 2.98 -2.88
N TYR A 101 -1.89 3.51 -4.08
CA TYR A 101 -3.02 4.31 -4.54
C TYR A 101 -3.66 3.58 -5.72
N CYS A 102 -4.92 3.17 -5.60
CA CYS A 102 -5.60 2.31 -6.58
C CYS A 102 -6.87 2.95 -7.18
N ASN A 103 -7.12 4.23 -6.88
CA ASN A 103 -8.29 4.95 -7.37
C ASN A 103 -8.05 5.47 -8.80
N SER A 104 -9.13 5.92 -9.43
CA SER A 104 -9.17 6.39 -10.82
C SER A 104 -8.67 7.82 -11.02
N ASP A 105 -8.78 8.72 -10.02
CA ASP A 105 -8.50 10.15 -10.21
C ASP A 105 -7.02 10.47 -10.51
N LYS A 106 -6.09 9.60 -10.11
CA LYS A 106 -4.64 9.78 -10.37
C LYS A 106 -3.99 8.65 -11.16
N ILE A 107 -4.77 7.74 -11.75
CA ILE A 107 -4.24 6.65 -12.57
C ILE A 107 -4.97 6.61 -13.92
N ARG A 108 -4.22 6.89 -14.99
CA ARG A 108 -4.68 6.77 -16.38
C ARG A 108 -5.09 5.32 -16.66
N GLY A 109 -6.26 5.12 -17.25
CA GLY A 109 -6.77 3.79 -17.58
C GLY A 109 -7.44 3.05 -16.43
N ASN A 110 -7.51 3.63 -15.22
CA ASN A 110 -8.44 3.16 -14.19
C ASN A 110 -9.78 3.87 -14.39
N GLU A 111 -10.83 3.14 -14.77
CA GLU A 111 -12.17 3.70 -14.94
C GLU A 111 -12.88 3.88 -13.59
N ASN A 112 -13.93 4.72 -13.56
CA ASN A 112 -14.67 5.05 -12.34
C ASN A 112 -15.63 3.95 -11.86
N ASN A 113 -15.72 2.83 -12.58
CA ASN A 113 -16.60 1.72 -12.22
C ASN A 113 -16.00 0.94 -11.05
N ARG A 114 -16.84 0.63 -10.06
CA ARG A 114 -16.42 -0.07 -8.84
C ARG A 114 -16.00 -1.52 -9.04
N ASN A 115 -16.39 -2.10 -10.19
CA ASN A 115 -16.20 -3.50 -10.54
C ASN A 115 -15.20 -3.67 -11.69
N ASP A 116 -14.41 -2.64 -12.01
CA ASP A 116 -13.37 -2.75 -13.02
C ASP A 116 -12.02 -2.88 -12.30
N GLY A 117 -11.26 -3.92 -12.64
CA GLY A 117 -9.93 -4.13 -12.09
C GLY A 117 -9.04 -2.90 -12.28
N THR A 118 -8.27 -2.53 -11.25
CA THR A 118 -7.43 -1.32 -11.26
C THR A 118 -5.95 -1.62 -11.06
N ALA A 119 -5.10 -0.75 -11.62
CA ALA A 119 -3.69 -0.70 -11.23
C ALA A 119 -3.53 0.08 -9.92
N CYS A 120 -2.53 -0.31 -9.12
CA CYS A 120 -2.19 0.38 -7.87
C CYS A 120 -0.80 1.00 -7.97
N ALA A 121 -0.71 2.34 -7.92
CA ALA A 121 0.56 3.05 -7.91
C ALA A 121 1.25 2.86 -6.53
N PRO A 122 2.46 2.27 -6.47
CA PRO A 122 3.16 2.05 -5.21
C PRO A 122 3.58 3.39 -4.59
N TYR A 123 3.65 3.46 -3.26
CA TYR A 123 3.97 4.69 -2.54
C TYR A 123 5.35 5.26 -2.92
N ARG A 124 6.28 4.38 -3.36
CA ARG A 124 7.55 4.74 -3.98
C ARG A 124 7.36 5.59 -5.24
N ARG A 125 6.58 5.10 -6.22
CA ARG A 125 6.24 5.83 -7.47
C ARG A 125 5.47 7.10 -7.18
N GLN A 126 4.48 7.04 -6.29
CA GLN A 126 3.68 8.21 -5.91
C GLN A 126 4.54 9.37 -5.44
N ASN A 127 5.72 9.11 -4.88
CA ASN A 127 6.59 10.14 -4.31
C ASN A 127 7.93 10.30 -5.05
N LEU A 128 8.03 9.81 -6.29
CA LEU A 128 9.23 9.93 -7.13
C LEU A 128 9.72 11.39 -7.25
N CYS A 129 11.03 11.59 -7.26
CA CYS A 129 11.67 12.91 -7.31
C CYS A 129 11.68 13.56 -8.71
N ASP A 130 10.51 13.77 -9.31
CA ASP A 130 10.30 14.28 -10.67
C ASP A 130 10.01 15.80 -10.73
N ARG A 131 10.11 16.54 -9.63
CA ARG A 131 9.67 17.96 -9.60
C ARG A 131 10.42 18.84 -10.60
N ASN A 132 11.70 18.59 -10.86
CA ASN A 132 12.45 19.36 -11.85
C ASN A 132 11.91 19.17 -13.28
N LEU A 133 11.26 18.03 -13.57
CA LEU A 133 10.63 17.75 -14.86
C LEU A 133 9.31 18.53 -15.05
N GLU A 134 8.72 19.08 -13.97
CA GLU A 134 7.56 19.97 -14.07
C GLU A 134 7.93 21.34 -14.70
N TYR A 135 9.23 21.63 -14.89
CA TYR A 135 9.76 22.89 -15.43
C TYR A 135 10.48 22.72 -16.77
N LEU A 136 10.16 21.68 -17.54
CA LEU A 136 10.76 21.44 -18.86
C LEU A 136 10.36 22.48 -19.90
N ILE A 137 9.19 23.11 -19.76
CA ILE A 137 8.74 24.20 -20.64
C ILE A 137 9.50 25.48 -20.30
N ASN A 138 10.59 25.72 -21.04
CA ASN A 138 11.42 26.91 -20.94
C ASN A 138 12.28 27.10 -22.21
N GLU A 139 13.01 28.22 -22.29
CA GLU A 139 13.87 28.57 -23.45
C GLU A 139 15.17 27.75 -23.54
N ASN A 140 15.59 27.11 -22.45
CA ASN A 140 16.88 26.41 -22.34
C ASN A 140 16.78 24.91 -22.60
N THR A 141 15.57 24.35 -22.66
CA THR A 141 15.33 22.91 -22.82
C THR A 141 14.77 22.65 -24.20
N ASN A 142 15.67 22.49 -25.17
CA ASN A 142 15.30 22.31 -26.58
C ASN A 142 15.95 21.08 -27.22
N THR A 143 17.06 20.59 -26.67
CA THR A 143 17.87 19.52 -27.28
C THR A 143 17.80 18.22 -26.50
N THR A 144 18.23 17.12 -27.14
CA THR A 144 18.43 15.82 -26.45
C THR A 144 19.36 15.93 -25.24
N HIS A 145 20.38 16.81 -25.33
CA HIS A 145 21.33 17.03 -24.24
C HIS A 145 20.66 17.70 -23.03
N ASP A 146 19.82 18.71 -23.27
CA ASP A 146 19.10 19.41 -22.20
C ASP A 146 18.11 18.47 -21.49
N LEU A 147 17.38 17.66 -22.26
CA LEU A 147 16.47 16.65 -21.70
C LEU A 147 17.24 15.64 -20.85
N LEU A 148 18.34 15.08 -21.37
CA LEU A 148 19.18 14.13 -20.65
C LEU A 148 19.62 14.73 -19.31
N GLY A 149 20.14 15.95 -19.32
CA GLY A 149 20.59 16.63 -18.09
C GLY A 149 19.50 16.69 -17.01
N ASN A 150 18.26 17.01 -17.39
CA ASN A 150 17.13 17.04 -16.46
C ASN A 150 16.77 15.63 -15.95
N VAL A 151 16.74 14.62 -16.82
CA VAL A 151 16.47 13.22 -16.44
C VAL A 151 17.57 12.67 -15.52
N LEU A 152 18.84 13.00 -15.75
CA LEU A 152 19.94 12.55 -14.88
C LEU A 152 19.89 13.20 -13.49
N VAL A 153 19.44 14.46 -13.39
CA VAL A 153 19.18 15.10 -12.10
C VAL A 153 18.06 14.36 -11.35
N THR A 154 16.94 14.08 -12.02
CA THR A 154 15.84 13.28 -11.46
C THR A 154 16.33 11.92 -10.96
N ALA A 155 17.04 11.17 -11.81
CA ALA A 155 17.57 9.85 -11.49
C ALA A 155 18.53 9.88 -10.29
N LYS A 156 19.48 10.81 -10.27
CA LYS A 156 20.45 10.93 -9.16
C LYS A 156 19.77 11.15 -7.81
N TYR A 157 18.84 12.09 -7.74
CA TYR A 157 18.16 12.44 -6.49
C TYR A 157 17.12 11.40 -6.07
N GLU A 158 16.45 10.77 -7.04
CA GLU A 158 15.61 9.61 -6.76
C GLU A 158 16.42 8.46 -6.15
N GLY A 159 17.56 8.13 -6.76
CA GLY A 159 18.46 7.09 -6.26
C GLY A 159 18.96 7.36 -4.83
N ASP A 160 19.35 8.60 -4.54
CA ASP A 160 19.79 9.03 -3.20
C ASP A 160 18.71 8.81 -2.14
N ILE A 161 17.46 9.21 -2.42
CA ILE A 161 16.33 9.02 -1.50
C ILE A 161 16.03 7.53 -1.29
N ILE A 162 16.05 6.73 -2.37
CA ILE A 162 15.82 5.28 -2.28
C ILE A 162 16.86 4.65 -1.37
N VAL A 163 18.15 4.88 -1.59
CA VAL A 163 19.23 4.29 -0.79
C VAL A 163 19.14 4.73 0.67
N SER A 164 18.99 6.04 0.92
CA SER A 164 19.02 6.61 2.27
C SER A 164 17.85 6.16 3.16
N ASN A 165 16.73 5.78 2.55
CA ASN A 165 15.49 5.39 3.24
C ASN A 165 15.13 3.91 3.08
N HIS A 166 15.96 3.10 2.41
CA HIS A 166 15.66 1.69 2.16
C HIS A 166 15.63 0.87 3.47
N PRO A 167 14.70 -0.08 3.66
CA PRO A 167 14.67 -0.94 4.85
C PRO A 167 15.96 -1.74 5.04
N ASP A 168 16.57 -2.17 3.93
CA ASP A 168 17.76 -3.02 3.95
C ASP A 168 19.10 -2.24 3.99
N LYS A 169 19.07 -0.92 4.23
CA LYS A 169 20.27 -0.07 4.16
C LYS A 169 21.35 -0.41 5.19
N ASP A 170 20.94 -0.92 6.35
CA ASP A 170 21.82 -1.23 7.49
C ASP A 170 22.06 -2.75 7.66
N ILE A 171 21.55 -3.58 6.75
CA ILE A 171 21.71 -5.04 6.85
C ILE A 171 23.17 -5.43 6.57
N LYS A 172 23.65 -6.42 7.33
CA LYS A 172 24.95 -7.07 7.11
C LYS A 172 24.85 -8.05 5.93
N GLY A 173 25.76 -7.94 4.97
CA GLY A 173 25.78 -8.78 3.77
C GLY A 173 25.33 -8.02 2.52
N ASN A 174 24.86 -8.77 1.53
CA ASN A 174 24.45 -8.24 0.24
C ASN A 174 23.15 -7.41 0.34
N LYS A 175 23.19 -6.19 -0.19
CA LYS A 175 22.09 -5.22 -0.16
C LYS A 175 21.31 -5.18 -1.49
N SER A 176 21.16 -6.33 -2.15
CA SER A 176 20.55 -6.47 -3.48
C SER A 176 19.15 -5.86 -3.62
N SER A 177 18.35 -5.85 -2.56
CA SER A 177 17.01 -5.23 -2.55
C SER A 177 17.04 -3.71 -2.77
N ILE A 178 18.14 -3.03 -2.39
CA ILE A 178 18.36 -1.63 -2.78
C ILE A 178 18.41 -1.53 -4.30
N CYS A 179 19.19 -2.40 -4.95
CA CYS A 179 19.29 -2.43 -6.41
C CYS A 179 17.93 -2.75 -7.07
N THR A 180 17.12 -3.65 -6.49
CA THR A 180 15.74 -3.91 -6.95
C THR A 180 14.84 -2.66 -6.86
N SER A 181 14.91 -1.92 -5.75
CA SER A 181 14.15 -0.66 -5.59
C SER A 181 14.63 0.44 -6.55
N LEU A 182 15.93 0.48 -6.87
CA LEU A 182 16.49 1.37 -7.89
C LEU A 182 16.02 0.94 -9.30
N ALA A 183 16.00 -0.35 -9.61
CA ALA A 183 15.49 -0.90 -10.88
C ALA A 183 14.02 -0.54 -11.13
N ARG A 184 13.16 -0.66 -10.10
CA ARG A 184 11.75 -0.23 -10.17
C ARG A 184 11.62 1.27 -10.44
N SER A 185 12.44 2.10 -9.79
CA SER A 185 12.44 3.56 -9.99
C SER A 185 13.00 3.97 -11.35
N PHE A 186 14.02 3.28 -11.83
CA PHE A 186 14.56 3.44 -13.18
C PHE A 186 13.51 3.11 -14.25
N ALA A 187 12.79 2.01 -14.12
CA ALA A 187 11.72 1.63 -15.03
C ALA A 187 10.57 2.65 -15.05
N ASP A 188 10.19 3.18 -13.88
CA ASP A 188 9.17 4.23 -13.80
C ASP A 188 9.64 5.56 -14.41
N ILE A 189 10.90 5.95 -14.21
CA ILE A 189 11.47 7.11 -14.92
C ILE A 189 11.42 6.89 -16.43
N GLY A 190 11.75 5.67 -16.88
CA GLY A 190 11.63 5.29 -18.29
C GLY A 190 10.20 5.44 -18.82
N ASP A 191 9.20 4.98 -18.09
CA ASP A 191 7.80 5.16 -18.49
C ASP A 191 7.34 6.63 -18.46
N ILE A 192 7.83 7.43 -17.52
CA ILE A 192 7.57 8.88 -17.50
C ILE A 192 8.13 9.50 -18.78
N VAL A 193 9.40 9.27 -19.08
CA VAL A 193 10.07 9.81 -20.28
C VAL A 193 9.35 9.37 -21.55
N ARG A 194 8.94 8.11 -21.63
CA ARG A 194 8.31 7.50 -22.80
C ARG A 194 6.83 7.83 -22.97
N GLY A 195 6.23 8.57 -22.03
CA GLY A 195 4.80 8.88 -22.06
C GLY A 195 3.90 7.66 -21.80
N ARG A 196 4.43 6.63 -21.15
CA ARG A 196 3.76 5.36 -20.83
C ARG A 196 3.28 5.27 -19.39
N ASP A 197 3.79 6.14 -18.54
CA ASP A 197 3.45 6.15 -17.12
C ASP A 197 1.95 6.39 -16.91
N MET A 198 1.32 5.55 -16.10
CA MET A 198 -0.09 5.61 -15.79
C MET A 198 -0.38 6.58 -14.64
N PHE A 199 0.61 6.96 -13.82
CA PHE A 199 0.36 7.81 -12.65
C PHE A 199 0.28 9.30 -13.03
N LYS A 200 -0.90 9.88 -12.86
CA LYS A 200 -1.16 11.30 -13.04
C LYS A 200 -1.31 11.98 -11.69
N ARG A 201 -0.24 12.62 -11.21
CA ARG A 201 -0.20 13.20 -9.85
C ARG A 201 -1.29 14.25 -9.59
N ASN A 202 -1.59 15.07 -10.59
CA ASN A 202 -2.60 16.13 -10.54
C ASN A 202 -3.14 16.41 -11.95
N ASN A 203 -4.21 17.21 -12.04
CA ASN A 203 -4.91 17.48 -13.30
C ASN A 203 -4.06 18.26 -14.34
N HIS A 204 -3.08 19.04 -13.90
CA HIS A 204 -2.24 19.87 -14.79
C HIS A 204 -1.23 19.06 -15.61
N ASP A 205 -0.77 17.92 -15.09
CA ASP A 205 0.10 16.99 -15.81
C ASP A 205 1.41 17.62 -16.37
N ASN A 206 1.98 18.57 -15.63
CA ASN A 206 3.10 19.40 -16.09
C ASN A 206 4.31 18.62 -16.61
N VAL A 207 4.62 17.44 -16.02
CA VAL A 207 5.74 16.59 -16.46
C VAL A 207 5.48 16.06 -17.87
N GLU A 208 4.30 15.47 -18.12
CA GLU A 208 3.96 14.88 -19.42
C GLU A 208 3.82 15.98 -20.49
N ASN A 209 3.17 17.09 -20.18
CA ASN A 209 3.08 18.23 -21.09
C ASN A 209 4.47 18.80 -21.42
N GLY A 210 5.33 18.94 -20.41
CA GLY A 210 6.71 19.41 -20.61
C GLY A 210 7.54 18.46 -21.46
N LEU A 211 7.39 17.15 -21.28
CA LEU A 211 8.05 16.15 -22.12
C LEU A 211 7.55 16.23 -23.58
N ARG A 212 6.24 16.42 -23.82
CA ARG A 212 5.70 16.58 -25.19
C ARG A 212 6.34 17.75 -25.91
N GLU A 213 6.39 18.90 -25.25
CA GLU A 213 7.01 20.10 -25.81
C GLU A 213 8.51 19.91 -26.09
N VAL A 214 9.24 19.25 -25.20
CA VAL A 214 10.68 19.00 -25.41
C VAL A 214 10.91 18.01 -26.54
N PHE A 215 10.12 16.93 -26.63
CA PHE A 215 10.27 15.95 -27.70
C PHE A 215 9.88 16.50 -29.07
N LYS A 216 8.90 17.41 -29.13
CA LYS A 216 8.60 18.18 -30.35
C LYS A 216 9.82 18.97 -30.82
N LYS A 217 10.46 19.73 -29.93
CA LYS A 217 11.67 20.50 -30.27
C LYS A 217 12.85 19.60 -30.68
N ILE A 218 13.01 18.47 -29.99
CA ILE A 218 14.02 17.47 -30.37
C ILE A 218 13.74 16.96 -31.77
N HIS A 219 12.49 16.60 -32.08
CA HIS A 219 12.11 16.13 -33.42
C HIS A 219 12.43 17.17 -34.50
N GLU A 220 12.08 18.43 -34.27
CA GLU A 220 12.35 19.56 -35.18
C GLU A 220 13.85 19.79 -35.43
N ASP A 221 14.73 19.44 -34.48
CA ASP A 221 16.20 19.57 -34.56
C ASP A 221 16.89 18.37 -35.24
N LEU A 222 16.18 17.26 -35.47
CA LEU A 222 16.73 16.06 -36.13
C LEU A 222 16.95 16.26 -37.64
N SER A 223 17.83 15.46 -38.23
CA SER A 223 17.98 15.42 -39.69
C SER A 223 16.69 14.95 -40.38
N THR A 224 16.47 15.40 -41.61
CA THR A 224 15.23 15.13 -42.35
C THR A 224 14.96 13.63 -42.54
N GLU A 225 16.00 12.82 -42.73
CA GLU A 225 15.90 11.37 -42.82
C GLU A 225 15.41 10.74 -41.50
N VAL A 226 15.89 11.25 -40.36
CA VAL A 226 15.52 10.76 -39.03
C VAL A 226 14.11 11.22 -38.65
N GLN A 227 13.72 12.44 -39.00
CA GLN A 227 12.36 12.94 -38.81
C GLN A 227 11.32 12.08 -39.53
N LYS A 228 11.61 11.64 -40.77
CA LYS A 228 10.75 10.73 -41.55
C LYS A 228 10.66 9.32 -40.93
N HIS A 229 11.69 8.88 -40.22
CA HIS A 229 11.63 7.60 -39.52
C HIS A 229 10.79 7.69 -38.24
N TYR A 230 10.87 8.82 -37.55
CA TYR A 230 10.14 9.13 -36.33
C TYR A 230 9.02 10.14 -36.58
N GLU A 231 8.16 9.87 -37.55
CA GLU A 231 6.99 10.74 -37.83
C GLU A 231 6.13 10.94 -36.59
N ASP A 232 5.51 12.12 -36.50
CA ASP A 232 4.54 12.43 -35.45
C ASP A 232 3.42 11.38 -35.49
N ASP A 233 3.12 10.81 -34.33
CA ASP A 233 2.06 9.81 -34.18
C ASP A 233 0.65 10.43 -34.22
N GLY A 234 0.56 11.73 -34.50
CA GLY A 234 -0.67 12.51 -34.57
C GLY A 234 -1.24 12.87 -33.20
N SER A 235 -0.71 12.27 -32.13
CA SER A 235 -1.08 12.58 -30.74
C SER A 235 -0.18 13.64 -30.11
N GLY A 236 0.90 14.03 -30.80
CA GLY A 236 1.95 14.90 -30.29
C GLY A 236 2.75 14.26 -29.15
N ASN A 237 2.67 12.92 -28.99
CA ASN A 237 3.41 12.21 -27.95
C ASN A 237 4.76 11.68 -28.44
N TYR A 238 4.91 11.49 -29.75
CA TYR A 238 6.15 11.02 -30.37
C TYR A 238 6.63 9.68 -29.78
N TYR A 239 5.72 8.71 -29.53
CA TYR A 239 6.06 7.48 -28.81
C TYR A 239 7.29 6.76 -29.39
N LYS A 240 7.40 6.63 -30.72
CA LYS A 240 8.56 5.99 -31.36
C LYS A 240 9.88 6.73 -31.07
N LEU A 241 9.87 8.06 -31.15
CA LEU A 241 11.04 8.89 -30.85
C LEU A 241 11.44 8.77 -29.37
N ARG A 242 10.46 8.82 -28.47
CA ARG A 242 10.71 8.71 -27.02
C ARG A 242 11.26 7.35 -26.61
N GLU A 243 10.74 6.27 -27.19
CA GLU A 243 11.28 4.91 -27.00
C GLU A 243 12.74 4.82 -27.44
N ALA A 244 13.04 5.33 -28.64
CA ALA A 244 14.39 5.35 -29.17
C ALA A 244 15.34 6.22 -28.33
N TRP A 245 14.86 7.38 -27.87
CA TRP A 245 15.61 8.26 -26.98
C TRP A 245 15.93 7.60 -25.63
N TRP A 246 14.96 6.91 -25.02
CA TRP A 246 15.20 6.19 -23.77
C TRP A 246 16.25 5.10 -23.97
N LYS A 247 16.10 4.26 -25.01
CA LYS A 247 17.10 3.24 -25.35
C LYS A 247 18.50 3.83 -25.51
N ALA A 248 18.62 4.98 -26.19
CA ALA A 248 19.89 5.66 -26.45
C ALA A 248 20.60 6.18 -25.19
N ASN A 249 19.85 6.41 -24.11
CA ASN A 249 20.34 7.14 -22.93
C ASN A 249 20.19 6.37 -21.61
N ARG A 250 19.53 5.21 -21.61
CA ARG A 250 19.19 4.46 -20.40
C ARG A 250 20.40 4.04 -19.57
N ASP A 251 21.57 3.81 -20.19
CA ASP A 251 22.81 3.50 -19.48
C ASP A 251 23.30 4.70 -18.64
N GLN A 252 23.19 5.92 -19.17
CA GLN A 252 23.54 7.15 -18.46
C GLN A 252 22.57 7.40 -17.29
N VAL A 253 21.28 7.10 -17.48
CA VAL A 253 20.27 7.19 -16.42
C VAL A 253 20.53 6.17 -15.32
N TRP A 254 20.90 4.93 -15.67
CA TRP A 254 21.28 3.91 -14.69
C TRP A 254 22.53 4.32 -13.87
N LYS A 255 23.55 4.88 -14.53
CA LYS A 255 24.71 5.47 -13.85
C LYS A 255 24.29 6.59 -12.90
N ALA A 256 23.35 7.45 -13.26
CA ALA A 256 22.89 8.50 -12.36
C ALA A 256 22.12 7.96 -11.14
N ILE A 257 21.17 7.04 -11.34
CA ILE A 257 20.34 6.52 -10.24
C ILE A 257 21.14 5.68 -9.24
N THR A 258 22.26 5.08 -9.66
CA THR A 258 23.14 4.28 -8.81
C THR A 258 24.26 5.09 -8.14
N CYS A 259 24.28 6.42 -8.25
CA CYS A 259 25.32 7.30 -7.65
C CYS A 259 25.60 7.09 -6.16
N LYS A 260 24.58 6.74 -5.40
CA LYS A 260 24.69 6.51 -3.95
C LYS A 260 24.51 5.04 -3.56
N ALA A 261 24.42 4.13 -4.53
CA ALA A 261 24.27 2.71 -4.25
C ALA A 261 25.46 2.23 -3.38
N PRO A 262 25.22 1.46 -2.30
CA PRO A 262 26.26 1.08 -1.38
C PRO A 262 27.22 0.05 -1.98
N GLN A 263 28.48 0.07 -1.54
CA GLN A 263 29.48 -0.92 -1.94
C GLN A 263 29.02 -2.34 -1.56
N GLY A 264 29.28 -3.31 -2.44
CA GLY A 264 28.84 -4.70 -2.27
C GLY A 264 27.33 -4.94 -2.40
N ALA A 265 26.57 -3.95 -2.88
CA ALA A 265 25.21 -4.17 -3.34
C ALA A 265 25.25 -4.54 -4.82
N ASP A 266 24.84 -5.75 -5.15
CA ASP A 266 24.77 -6.22 -6.53
C ASP A 266 23.31 -6.48 -6.92
N TYR A 267 22.98 -6.27 -8.19
CA TYR A 267 21.69 -6.64 -8.74
C TYR A 267 21.69 -8.12 -9.07
N PHE A 268 20.66 -8.87 -8.68
CA PHE A 268 20.55 -10.31 -8.93
C PHE A 268 19.24 -10.60 -9.66
N ARG A 269 19.32 -11.55 -10.60
CA ARG A 269 18.18 -12.19 -11.25
C ARG A 269 18.53 -13.63 -11.60
N LYS A 270 17.53 -14.49 -11.72
CA LYS A 270 17.70 -15.85 -12.23
C LYS A 270 17.42 -15.91 -13.73
N GLY A 271 18.23 -16.67 -14.47
CA GLY A 271 17.86 -17.17 -15.79
C GLY A 271 16.83 -18.30 -15.69
N LEU A 272 16.17 -18.66 -16.80
CA LEU A 272 15.19 -19.78 -16.80
C LEU A 272 15.85 -21.14 -16.55
N ASP A 273 17.15 -21.27 -16.79
CA ASP A 273 17.93 -22.45 -16.42
C ASP A 273 18.28 -22.48 -14.91
N GLY A 274 17.74 -21.53 -14.13
CA GLY A 274 18.01 -21.36 -12.71
C GLY A 274 19.36 -20.72 -12.39
N LYS A 275 20.17 -20.38 -13.40
CA LYS A 275 21.47 -19.75 -13.17
C LYS A 275 21.30 -18.36 -12.60
N ILE A 276 22.06 -18.08 -11.55
CA ILE A 276 22.12 -16.75 -10.95
C ILE A 276 22.95 -15.85 -11.85
N ILE A 277 22.34 -14.76 -12.31
CA ILE A 277 22.99 -13.67 -13.04
C ILE A 277 23.07 -12.51 -12.06
N PHE A 278 24.26 -11.94 -11.90
CA PHE A 278 24.48 -10.84 -10.97
C PHE A 278 25.40 -9.80 -11.55
N SER A 279 25.21 -8.56 -11.13
CA SER A 279 26.14 -7.49 -11.46
C SER A 279 27.46 -7.67 -10.71
N ASN A 280 28.60 -7.45 -11.37
CA ASN A 280 29.93 -7.62 -10.76
C ASN A 280 30.84 -6.39 -10.90
N ASN A 281 30.41 -5.33 -11.59
CA ASN A 281 31.23 -4.13 -11.77
C ASN A 281 30.56 -2.86 -11.20
N GLY A 282 31.02 -2.48 -10.01
CA GLY A 282 30.51 -1.32 -9.26
C GLY A 282 29.15 -1.57 -8.61
N PRO A 283 28.74 -0.71 -7.65
CA PRO A 283 27.47 -0.86 -6.95
C PRO A 283 26.27 -0.94 -7.91
N CYS A 284 25.46 -1.99 -7.76
CA CYS A 284 24.31 -2.31 -8.60
C CYS A 284 24.64 -2.32 -10.11
N GLY A 285 25.85 -2.73 -10.50
CA GLY A 285 26.29 -2.78 -11.91
C GLY A 285 26.50 -1.41 -12.54
N ARG A 286 26.73 -0.36 -11.74
CA ARG A 286 26.95 1.01 -12.23
C ARG A 286 28.00 1.11 -13.35
N ASN A 287 29.07 0.33 -13.26
CA ASN A 287 30.21 0.41 -14.17
C ASN A 287 30.18 -0.70 -15.24
N GLU A 288 29.08 -1.44 -15.35
CA GLU A 288 28.90 -2.41 -16.42
C GLU A 288 28.65 -1.72 -17.75
N THR A 289 28.98 -2.42 -18.83
CA THR A 289 28.68 -1.98 -20.19
C THR A 289 27.17 -1.90 -20.40
N ASP A 290 26.45 -2.92 -19.93
CA ASP A 290 25.01 -3.03 -20.06
C ASP A 290 24.33 -2.78 -18.71
N VAL A 291 23.12 -2.20 -18.76
CA VAL A 291 22.30 -2.04 -17.55
C VAL A 291 21.85 -3.45 -17.08
N PRO A 292 22.04 -3.80 -15.80
CA PRO A 292 21.79 -5.16 -15.31
C PRO A 292 20.30 -5.54 -15.20
N THR A 293 19.39 -4.57 -15.36
CA THR A 293 17.93 -4.73 -15.34
C THR A 293 17.31 -4.38 -16.69
N ASN A 294 16.17 -5.02 -16.99
CA ASN A 294 15.30 -4.80 -18.14
C ASN A 294 13.86 -4.54 -17.68
N LEU A 295 13.64 -4.17 -16.41
CA LEU A 295 12.32 -3.80 -15.90
C LEU A 295 11.71 -2.63 -16.68
N ASP A 296 12.51 -1.74 -17.25
CA ASP A 296 12.05 -0.67 -18.15
C ASP A 296 11.43 -1.22 -19.45
N TYR A 297 11.55 -2.51 -19.76
CA TYR A 297 10.85 -3.17 -20.87
C TYR A 297 9.71 -4.08 -20.40
N VAL A 298 9.31 -4.00 -19.13
CA VAL A 298 8.15 -4.72 -18.59
C VAL A 298 6.96 -3.76 -18.45
N PRO A 299 5.72 -4.13 -18.82
CA PRO A 299 4.54 -3.28 -18.63
C PRO A 299 4.40 -2.80 -17.18
N GLN A 300 4.10 -1.51 -17.00
CA GLN A 300 4.11 -0.86 -15.69
C GLN A 300 3.18 -1.53 -14.68
N PHE A 301 2.00 -1.97 -15.11
CA PHE A 301 1.03 -2.67 -14.27
C PHE A 301 1.65 -3.92 -13.61
N LEU A 302 2.33 -4.78 -14.38
CA LEU A 302 2.95 -6.01 -13.85
C LEU A 302 4.05 -5.69 -12.83
N ARG A 303 4.85 -4.64 -13.08
CA ARG A 303 5.89 -4.19 -12.14
C ARG A 303 5.29 -3.67 -10.83
N TRP A 304 4.23 -2.89 -10.91
CA TRP A 304 3.54 -2.37 -9.73
C TRP A 304 2.82 -3.48 -8.95
N PHE A 305 2.28 -4.49 -9.65
CA PHE A 305 1.67 -5.64 -8.99
C PHE A 305 2.73 -6.48 -8.24
N ASP A 306 3.86 -6.79 -8.88
CA ASP A 306 5.01 -7.42 -8.22
C ASP A 306 5.51 -6.59 -7.01
N GLU A 307 5.69 -5.28 -7.17
CA GLU A 307 6.09 -4.39 -6.06
C GLU A 307 5.06 -4.37 -4.92
N TRP A 308 3.76 -4.35 -5.23
CA TRP A 308 2.69 -4.40 -4.24
C TRP A 308 2.75 -5.69 -3.43
N THR A 309 2.94 -6.85 -4.08
CA THR A 309 3.01 -8.15 -3.37
C THR A 309 4.22 -8.25 -2.45
N GLU A 310 5.40 -7.85 -2.91
CA GLU A 310 6.61 -7.85 -2.09
C GLU A 310 6.49 -6.92 -0.86
N GLU A 311 5.93 -5.72 -1.06
CA GLU A 311 5.69 -4.78 0.03
C GLU A 311 4.58 -5.26 0.99
N PHE A 312 3.53 -5.92 0.48
CA PHE A 312 2.51 -6.57 1.29
C PHE A 312 3.15 -7.62 2.19
N CYS A 313 3.95 -8.53 1.63
CA CYS A 313 4.62 -9.60 2.38
C CYS A 313 5.53 -9.02 3.47
N ARG A 314 6.34 -8.01 3.14
CA ARG A 314 7.22 -7.34 4.10
C ARG A 314 6.44 -6.67 5.23
N LYS A 315 5.37 -5.93 4.91
CA LYS A 315 4.54 -5.23 5.89
C LYS A 315 3.74 -6.21 6.75
N LYS A 316 3.23 -7.30 6.18
CA LYS A 316 2.53 -8.35 6.92
C LYS A 316 3.43 -8.92 8.01
N LYS A 317 4.69 -9.27 7.68
CA LYS A 317 5.67 -9.78 8.66
C LYS A 317 5.90 -8.78 9.81
N ILE A 318 6.15 -7.51 9.50
CA ILE A 318 6.34 -6.46 10.53
C ILE A 318 5.11 -6.33 11.43
N LYS A 319 3.90 -6.32 10.85
CA LYS A 319 2.67 -6.18 11.63
C LYS A 319 2.38 -7.42 12.48
N LEU A 320 2.62 -8.62 11.97
CA LEU A 320 2.47 -9.86 12.74
C LEU A 320 3.47 -9.92 13.90
N GLU A 321 4.72 -9.51 13.70
CA GLU A 321 5.73 -9.44 14.77
C GLU A 321 5.31 -8.45 15.87
N LYS A 322 4.77 -7.28 15.49
CA LYS A 322 4.22 -6.30 16.45
C LYS A 322 3.06 -6.87 17.25
N ILE A 323 2.15 -7.61 16.60
CA ILE A 323 1.03 -8.27 17.29
C ILE A 323 1.57 -9.32 18.27
N LYS A 324 2.49 -10.19 17.82
CA LYS A 324 3.08 -11.24 18.65
C LYS A 324 3.70 -10.65 19.92
N ASN A 325 4.51 -9.61 19.78
CA ASN A 325 5.18 -8.95 20.91
C ASN A 325 4.21 -8.20 21.83
N ALA A 326 3.14 -7.63 21.29
CA ALA A 326 2.13 -6.91 22.08
C ALA A 326 1.14 -7.85 22.80
N CYS A 327 0.85 -9.01 22.21
CA CYS A 327 -0.13 -9.96 22.73
C CYS A 327 0.49 -11.05 23.60
N TYR A 328 1.77 -11.35 23.45
CA TYR A 328 2.43 -12.43 24.18
C TYR A 328 3.84 -12.03 24.61
N ASN A 329 4.14 -12.18 25.90
CA ASN A 329 5.50 -12.07 26.42
C ASN A 329 5.75 -13.15 27.48
N LYS A 330 6.64 -14.10 27.15
CA LYS A 330 6.95 -15.23 28.03
C LYS A 330 7.63 -14.81 29.34
N GLU A 331 8.60 -13.90 29.27
CA GLU A 331 9.39 -13.46 30.43
C GLU A 331 8.52 -12.71 31.44
N LYS A 332 7.61 -11.86 30.93
CA LYS A 332 6.69 -11.08 31.74
C LYS A 332 5.40 -11.81 32.09
N LYS A 333 5.23 -13.07 31.66
CA LYS A 333 3.99 -13.85 31.77
C LYS A 333 2.77 -13.04 31.29
N ILE A 334 2.87 -12.41 30.13
CA ILE A 334 1.77 -11.66 29.53
C ILE A 334 1.14 -12.52 28.44
N TYR A 335 -0.18 -12.72 28.55
CA TYR A 335 -0.98 -13.38 27.53
C TYR A 335 -2.26 -12.60 27.33
N CYS A 336 -2.31 -11.76 26.31
CA CYS A 336 -3.44 -10.87 26.05
C CYS A 336 -4.31 -11.40 24.91
N SER A 337 -5.61 -11.19 25.01
CA SER A 337 -6.53 -11.36 23.88
C SER A 337 -6.54 -10.14 22.99
N HIS A 338 -7.03 -10.29 21.75
CA HIS A 338 -7.29 -9.14 20.86
C HIS A 338 -8.30 -8.15 21.45
N ASN A 339 -9.11 -8.59 22.41
CA ASN A 339 -10.01 -7.71 23.13
C ASN A 339 -9.28 -6.94 24.22
N GLY A 340 -8.06 -7.30 24.63
CA GLY A 340 -7.29 -6.56 25.62
C GLY A 340 -7.47 -7.07 27.04
N TYR A 341 -8.00 -8.29 27.20
CA TYR A 341 -7.99 -9.01 28.48
C TYR A 341 -6.68 -9.79 28.65
N ASP A 342 -6.16 -9.80 29.86
CA ASP A 342 -5.11 -10.73 30.27
C ASP A 342 -5.72 -12.11 30.52
N CYS A 343 -5.43 -13.07 29.64
CA CYS A 343 -5.97 -14.41 29.67
C CYS A 343 -5.49 -15.26 30.87
N ILE A 344 -4.41 -14.89 31.56
CA ILE A 344 -3.92 -15.62 32.74
C ILE A 344 -4.72 -15.19 33.97
N LYS A 345 -4.92 -13.88 34.12
CA LYS A 345 -5.71 -13.29 35.21
C LYS A 345 -7.21 -13.38 34.97
N MET A 346 -7.64 -13.54 33.71
CA MET A 346 -9.05 -13.61 33.36
C MET A 346 -9.73 -14.76 34.09
N SER A 347 -10.77 -14.40 34.85
CA SER A 347 -11.69 -15.30 35.50
C SER A 347 -13.05 -14.63 35.49
N TRP A 348 -14.02 -15.17 34.75
CA TRP A 348 -15.37 -14.59 34.78
C TRP A 348 -16.06 -14.78 36.14
N LYS A 349 -15.51 -15.54 37.10
CA LYS A 349 -16.08 -15.69 38.45
C LYS A 349 -16.23 -14.39 39.23
N LYS A 350 -15.42 -13.37 38.98
CA LYS A 350 -15.40 -12.15 39.82
C LYS A 350 -16.12 -10.95 39.20
N ASP A 351 -16.47 -10.98 37.91
CA ASP A 351 -16.94 -9.82 37.10
C ASP A 351 -16.09 -8.52 37.20
N ILE A 352 -15.03 -8.57 38.00
CA ILE A 352 -14.07 -7.57 38.38
C ILE A 352 -12.74 -8.30 38.31
N GLU A 353 -11.98 -8.11 37.24
CA GLU A 353 -10.55 -7.82 37.36
C GLU A 353 -9.91 -7.59 35.98
N SER A 354 -9.37 -6.37 35.89
CA SER A 354 -8.29 -5.86 35.07
C SER A 354 -8.16 -6.39 33.63
N ARG A 355 -8.75 -5.64 32.69
CA ARG A 355 -7.97 -5.32 31.49
C ARG A 355 -6.78 -4.47 31.90
N GLU A 356 -5.71 -5.16 32.20
CA GLU A 356 -4.44 -4.54 32.53
C GLU A 356 -4.00 -3.63 31.39
N HIS A 357 -3.53 -2.43 31.72
CA HIS A 357 -3.15 -1.40 30.75
C HIS A 357 -2.17 -1.95 29.69
N TYR A 358 -1.31 -2.92 30.05
CA TYR A 358 -0.39 -3.59 29.14
C TYR A 358 -1.06 -4.42 28.03
N CYS A 359 -2.30 -4.90 28.22
CA CYS A 359 -3.03 -5.60 27.16
C CYS A 359 -3.71 -4.66 26.15
N THR A 360 -3.67 -3.34 26.37
CA THR A 360 -4.17 -2.33 25.42
C THR A 360 -3.37 -2.33 24.12
N GLU A 361 -2.06 -2.63 24.20
CA GLU A 361 -1.19 -2.72 23.02
C GLU A 361 -1.66 -3.85 22.09
N CYS A 362 -1.97 -5.04 22.65
CA CYS A 362 -2.52 -6.16 21.89
C CYS A 362 -3.83 -5.80 21.20
N PHE A 363 -4.77 -5.19 21.93
CA PHE A 363 -6.04 -4.73 21.38
C PHE A 363 -5.85 -3.79 20.19
N SER A 364 -4.93 -2.83 20.34
CA SER A 364 -4.66 -1.80 19.35
C SER A 364 -3.98 -2.41 18.11
N ALA A 365 -2.95 -3.23 18.31
CA ALA A 365 -2.24 -3.92 17.22
C ALA A 365 -3.18 -4.82 16.40
N CYS A 366 -4.02 -5.62 17.08
CA CYS A 366 -5.00 -6.49 16.43
C CYS A 366 -6.07 -5.70 15.66
N SER A 367 -6.59 -4.63 16.25
CA SER A 367 -7.63 -3.80 15.61
C SER A 367 -7.09 -3.09 14.36
N LEU A 368 -5.88 -2.52 14.43
CA LEU A 368 -5.24 -1.86 13.30
C LEU A 368 -4.84 -2.84 12.19
N TYR A 369 -4.32 -4.02 12.55
CA TYR A 369 -4.00 -5.07 11.58
C TYR A 369 -5.25 -5.54 10.83
N LYS A 370 -6.38 -5.69 11.53
CA LYS A 370 -7.65 -6.08 10.93
C LYS A 370 -8.14 -5.09 9.87
N ILE A 371 -8.02 -3.79 10.13
CA ILE A 371 -8.38 -2.74 9.16
C ILE A 371 -7.42 -2.80 7.96
N TRP A 372 -6.13 -2.88 8.24
CA TRP A 372 -5.10 -2.94 7.21
C TRP A 372 -5.26 -4.16 6.29
N ILE A 373 -5.40 -5.38 6.84
CA ILE A 373 -5.49 -6.61 6.04
C ILE A 373 -6.75 -6.63 5.17
N GLY A 374 -7.86 -6.08 5.68
CA GLY A 374 -9.09 -5.89 4.92
C GLY A 374 -8.89 -4.99 3.70
N LYS A 375 -8.23 -3.84 3.89
CA LYS A 375 -7.88 -2.95 2.77
C LYS A 375 -6.93 -3.62 1.77
N GLN A 376 -5.94 -4.36 2.24
CA GLN A 376 -5.03 -5.09 1.35
C GLN A 376 -5.76 -6.16 0.53
N LYS A 377 -6.77 -6.83 1.10
CA LYS A 377 -7.63 -7.76 0.37
C LYS A 377 -8.36 -7.04 -0.77
N GLU A 378 -8.95 -5.88 -0.51
CA GLU A 378 -9.64 -5.10 -1.55
C GLU A 378 -8.70 -4.62 -2.67
N GLU A 379 -7.50 -4.15 -2.31
CA GLU A 379 -6.47 -3.77 -3.30
C GLU A 379 -6.04 -4.97 -4.15
N PHE A 380 -5.86 -6.14 -3.53
CA PHE A 380 -5.47 -7.36 -4.22
C PHE A 380 -6.52 -7.85 -5.22
N GLU A 381 -7.80 -7.86 -4.84
CA GLU A 381 -8.87 -8.31 -5.76
C GLU A 381 -8.94 -7.41 -6.99
N LYS A 382 -8.75 -6.10 -6.84
CA LYS A 382 -8.69 -5.16 -7.98
C LYS A 382 -7.49 -5.42 -8.89
N LEU A 383 -6.31 -5.66 -8.32
CA LEU A 383 -5.10 -5.99 -9.07
C LEU A 383 -5.26 -7.31 -9.83
N LYS A 384 -5.86 -8.31 -9.19
CA LYS A 384 -6.14 -9.62 -9.78
C LYS A 384 -7.11 -9.51 -10.95
N GLU A 385 -8.19 -8.75 -10.80
CA GLU A 385 -9.15 -8.48 -11.88
C GLU A 385 -8.49 -7.71 -13.03
N LYS A 386 -7.64 -6.70 -12.73
CA LYS A 386 -6.89 -5.97 -13.77
C LYS A 386 -5.98 -6.91 -14.54
N TYR A 387 -5.27 -7.79 -13.84
CA TYR A 387 -4.42 -8.80 -14.48
C TYR A 387 -5.23 -9.71 -15.41
N GLN A 388 -6.39 -10.20 -14.96
CA GLN A 388 -7.28 -11.02 -15.80
C GLN A 388 -7.72 -10.28 -17.07
N ASN A 389 -8.07 -9.00 -16.94
CA ASN A 389 -8.50 -8.15 -18.06
C ASN A 389 -7.37 -7.91 -19.06
N GLU A 390 -6.15 -7.59 -18.59
CA GLU A 390 -4.98 -7.37 -19.47
C GLU A 390 -4.61 -8.66 -20.22
N ILE A 391 -4.59 -9.79 -19.51
CA ILE A 391 -4.38 -11.12 -20.07
C ILE A 391 -5.42 -11.39 -21.17
N GLN A 392 -6.71 -11.27 -20.86
CA GLN A 392 -7.77 -11.48 -21.86
C GLN A 392 -7.65 -10.55 -23.08
N ARG A 393 -7.35 -9.26 -22.85
CA ARG A 393 -7.20 -8.25 -23.91
C ARG A 393 -6.09 -8.59 -24.89
N TYR A 394 -4.96 -9.11 -24.40
CA TYR A 394 -3.78 -9.40 -25.22
C TYR A 394 -3.62 -10.89 -25.57
N GLN A 395 -4.71 -11.66 -25.54
CA GLN A 395 -4.66 -13.07 -25.96
C GLN A 395 -4.13 -13.23 -27.40
N PRO A 396 -3.40 -14.33 -27.68
CA PRO A 396 -2.97 -14.65 -29.03
C PRO A 396 -4.18 -14.71 -29.98
N ASN A 397 -4.07 -14.06 -31.14
CA ASN A 397 -5.10 -13.95 -32.18
C ASN A 397 -6.26 -12.97 -31.92
N THR A 398 -6.26 -12.23 -30.81
CA THR A 398 -7.22 -11.13 -30.62
C THR A 398 -6.87 -9.94 -31.53
N VAL A 399 -7.85 -9.48 -32.31
CA VAL A 399 -7.76 -8.26 -33.12
C VAL A 399 -8.16 -7.08 -32.23
N ILE A 400 -7.25 -6.12 -32.04
CA ILE A 400 -7.53 -4.87 -31.34
C ILE A 400 -7.77 -3.82 -32.43
N SER A 401 -9.00 -3.34 -32.58
CA SER A 401 -9.31 -2.24 -33.50
C SER A 401 -8.77 -0.93 -32.92
N ASN A 402 -8.18 -0.09 -33.78
CA ASN A 402 -7.63 1.23 -33.42
C ASN A 402 -6.55 1.20 -32.31
N SER A 403 -5.69 0.18 -32.29
CA SER A 403 -4.58 0.11 -31.34
C SER A 403 -3.60 1.27 -31.53
N ASN A 404 -3.20 1.90 -30.43
CA ASN A 404 -2.10 2.87 -30.43
C ASN A 404 -0.74 2.16 -30.22
N ILE A 405 0.36 2.90 -30.39
CA ILE A 405 1.74 2.37 -30.29
C ILE A 405 2.01 1.70 -28.93
N ASN A 406 1.44 2.20 -27.84
CA ASN A 406 1.61 1.59 -26.52
C ASN A 406 0.85 0.26 -26.40
N GLU A 407 -0.33 0.16 -27.01
CA GLU A 407 -1.10 -1.07 -27.03
C GLU A 407 -0.44 -2.16 -27.88
N GLU A 408 0.18 -1.79 -29.00
CA GLU A 408 0.97 -2.72 -29.81
C GLU A 408 2.17 -3.25 -29.03
N TYR A 409 2.87 -2.39 -28.30
CA TYR A 409 3.98 -2.77 -27.43
C TYR A 409 3.53 -3.74 -26.33
N TYR A 410 2.41 -3.47 -25.64
CA TYR A 410 1.87 -4.40 -24.64
C TYR A 410 1.46 -5.72 -25.29
N LYS A 411 0.85 -5.70 -26.47
CA LYS A 411 0.51 -6.91 -27.22
C LYS A 411 1.73 -7.78 -27.50
N GLU A 412 2.84 -7.17 -27.93
CA GLU A 412 4.12 -7.87 -28.16
C GLU A 412 4.65 -8.50 -26.87
N PHE A 413 4.68 -7.74 -25.77
CA PHE A 413 5.12 -8.25 -24.46
C PHE A 413 4.24 -9.42 -23.98
N TYR A 414 2.91 -9.25 -23.98
CA TYR A 414 1.99 -10.28 -23.49
C TYR A 414 2.00 -11.52 -24.39
N LYS A 415 2.23 -11.38 -25.70
CA LYS A 415 2.40 -12.52 -26.61
C LYS A 415 3.62 -13.35 -26.22
N GLU A 416 4.77 -12.72 -25.97
CA GLU A 416 5.96 -13.44 -25.49
C GLU A 416 5.74 -14.00 -24.08
N PHE A 417 5.06 -13.27 -23.20
CA PHE A 417 4.65 -13.75 -21.88
C PHE A 417 3.81 -15.04 -21.97
N TYR A 418 2.82 -15.09 -22.86
CA TYR A 418 2.02 -16.29 -23.11
C TYR A 418 2.83 -17.46 -23.64
N LYS A 419 3.74 -17.19 -24.58
CA LYS A 419 4.61 -18.20 -25.15
C LYS A 419 5.48 -18.84 -24.05
N LYS A 420 6.07 -18.02 -23.17
CA LYS A 420 6.84 -18.53 -22.02
C LYS A 420 6.02 -19.36 -21.05
N LEU A 421 4.83 -18.88 -20.68
CA LEU A 421 3.94 -19.65 -19.81
C LEU A 421 3.60 -21.03 -20.41
N LYS A 422 3.36 -21.11 -21.73
CA LYS A 422 3.08 -22.39 -22.41
C LYS A 422 4.30 -23.31 -22.52
N GLU A 423 5.48 -22.78 -22.83
CA GLU A 423 6.72 -23.54 -22.97
C GLU A 423 7.16 -24.21 -21.65
N GLU A 424 6.79 -23.63 -20.50
CA GLU A 424 7.24 -24.05 -19.17
C GLU A 424 6.19 -24.86 -18.38
N ASN A 425 5.18 -25.44 -19.06
CA ASN A 425 4.12 -26.27 -18.45
C ASN A 425 3.23 -25.53 -17.42
N TYR A 426 3.19 -24.20 -17.46
CA TYR A 426 2.26 -23.40 -16.68
C TYR A 426 0.86 -23.47 -17.35
N HIS A 427 0.17 -24.60 -17.19
CA HIS A 427 -1.03 -24.93 -17.97
C HIS A 427 -2.35 -24.29 -17.52
N THR A 428 -2.40 -23.46 -16.49
CA THR A 428 -3.66 -22.86 -16.02
C THR A 428 -3.55 -21.38 -15.71
N HIS A 429 -4.65 -20.66 -15.81
CA HIS A 429 -4.81 -19.22 -15.59
C HIS A 429 -4.41 -18.75 -14.15
N GLU A 430 -3.93 -19.67 -13.31
CA GLU A 430 -3.42 -19.49 -11.94
C GLU A 430 -1.92 -19.12 -11.87
N ASN A 431 -1.23 -19.01 -13.02
CA ASN A 431 0.23 -19.00 -13.15
C ASN A 431 1.01 -17.81 -12.56
N PHE A 432 0.49 -16.58 -12.59
CA PHE A 432 1.27 -15.41 -12.17
C PHE A 432 1.25 -15.22 -10.65
N LEU A 433 0.15 -15.57 -9.97
CA LEU A 433 0.05 -15.47 -8.52
C LEU A 433 1.05 -16.41 -7.82
N SER A 434 1.31 -17.58 -8.40
CA SER A 434 2.33 -18.51 -7.90
C SER A 434 3.75 -17.92 -8.00
N LEU A 435 4.05 -17.17 -9.07
CA LEU A 435 5.34 -16.47 -9.21
C LEU A 435 5.49 -15.34 -8.18
N LEU A 436 4.39 -14.70 -7.78
CA LEU A 436 4.39 -13.67 -6.74
C LEU A 436 4.69 -14.25 -5.36
N ASN A 437 4.29 -15.50 -5.08
CA ASN A 437 4.66 -16.21 -3.84
C ASN A 437 6.18 -16.41 -3.71
N GLU A 438 6.88 -16.52 -4.84
CA GLU A 438 8.32 -16.74 -4.90
C GLU A 438 9.14 -15.45 -4.67
N GLY A 439 8.49 -14.32 -4.39
CA GLY A 439 9.11 -13.06 -4.01
C GLY A 439 10.01 -13.16 -2.75
N LYS A 440 11.05 -12.32 -2.68
CA LYS A 440 12.06 -12.34 -1.61
C LYS A 440 11.41 -12.21 -0.23
N TYR A 441 10.44 -11.32 -0.07
CA TYR A 441 9.79 -11.09 1.22
C TYR A 441 8.63 -12.05 1.47
N CYS A 442 8.08 -12.66 0.42
CA CYS A 442 6.97 -13.59 0.50
C CYS A 442 7.40 -15.00 0.92
N LYS A 443 8.64 -15.40 0.61
CA LYS A 443 9.22 -16.67 1.10
C LYS A 443 9.34 -16.71 2.62
N LYS A 444 9.08 -17.89 3.19
CA LYS A 444 9.35 -18.17 4.61
C LYS A 444 10.85 -18.13 4.90
N LYS A 445 11.21 -17.53 6.03
CA LYS A 445 12.58 -17.59 6.57
C LYS A 445 12.79 -18.78 7.51
N ASN A 446 11.74 -19.24 8.17
CA ASN A 446 11.75 -20.37 9.10
C ASN A 446 10.36 -21.04 9.15
N ASP A 447 10.29 -22.22 9.77
CA ASP A 447 9.05 -23.00 9.86
C ASP A 447 7.98 -22.35 10.76
N GLU A 448 8.36 -21.36 11.57
CA GLU A 448 7.46 -20.60 12.45
C GLU A 448 6.69 -19.49 11.72
N GLU A 449 7.14 -19.05 10.54
CA GLU A 449 6.44 -18.03 9.74
C GLU A 449 5.17 -18.61 9.08
N GLU A 450 4.10 -17.79 9.01
CA GLU A 450 2.88 -18.16 8.29
C GLU A 450 3.15 -18.30 6.78
N ASP A 451 2.51 -19.30 6.14
CA ASP A 451 2.54 -19.43 4.68
C ASP A 451 1.90 -18.19 4.03
N ILE A 452 2.65 -17.55 3.13
CA ILE A 452 2.13 -16.51 2.25
C ILE A 452 1.83 -17.17 0.91
N ASP A 453 0.56 -17.21 0.56
CA ASP A 453 0.09 -17.83 -0.68
C ASP A 453 -1.06 -17.01 -1.30
N PHE A 454 -0.74 -16.23 -2.33
CA PHE A 454 -1.69 -15.43 -3.10
C PHE A 454 -2.71 -16.28 -3.88
N THR A 455 -2.50 -17.59 -4.03
CA THR A 455 -3.49 -18.51 -4.60
C THR A 455 -4.58 -18.90 -3.59
N LYS A 456 -4.32 -18.72 -2.28
CA LYS A 456 -5.25 -19.03 -1.20
C LYS A 456 -5.83 -17.76 -0.58
N THR A 457 -6.94 -17.27 -1.14
CA THR A 457 -7.59 -16.02 -0.69
C THR A 457 -8.75 -16.20 0.30
N GLY A 458 -9.07 -17.43 0.71
CA GLY A 458 -10.21 -17.71 1.60
C GLY A 458 -10.09 -17.07 3.00
N ASP A 459 -11.21 -16.73 3.62
CA ASP A 459 -11.24 -15.89 4.84
C ASP A 459 -10.72 -16.57 6.11
N GLU A 460 -10.90 -17.88 6.26
CA GLU A 460 -10.53 -18.59 7.49
C GLU A 460 -9.06 -19.01 7.57
N LYS A 461 -8.41 -19.26 6.41
CA LYS A 461 -7.04 -19.81 6.33
C LYS A 461 -6.20 -19.22 5.18
N GLY A 462 -6.69 -18.19 4.50
CA GLY A 462 -6.00 -17.57 3.38
C GLY A 462 -5.07 -16.44 3.81
N ILE A 463 -4.35 -15.90 2.83
CA ILE A 463 -3.33 -14.85 3.02
C ILE A 463 -3.87 -13.56 3.68
N PHE A 464 -5.18 -13.32 3.63
CA PHE A 464 -5.85 -12.17 4.23
C PHE A 464 -6.52 -12.46 5.59
N SER A 465 -6.24 -13.62 6.20
CA SER A 465 -6.80 -13.99 7.50
C SER A 465 -6.30 -13.09 8.64
N HIS A 466 -7.06 -13.07 9.74
CA HIS A 466 -6.61 -12.47 11.00
C HIS A 466 -5.37 -13.18 11.55
N SER A 467 -4.57 -12.46 12.34
CA SER A 467 -3.43 -13.06 13.03
C SER A 467 -3.89 -14.12 14.02
N LYS A 468 -3.17 -15.25 14.08
CA LYS A 468 -3.40 -16.33 15.05
C LYS A 468 -3.15 -15.88 16.50
N ASP A 469 -2.43 -14.79 16.70
CA ASP A 469 -2.18 -14.20 18.03
C ASP A 469 -3.34 -13.29 18.47
N CYS A 470 -4.19 -12.84 17.54
CA CYS A 470 -5.38 -12.05 17.82
C CYS A 470 -6.58 -12.91 18.23
N LYS A 471 -6.39 -13.83 19.17
CA LYS A 471 -7.45 -14.71 19.69
C LYS A 471 -8.21 -14.05 20.84
N VAL A 472 -9.45 -14.49 21.04
CA VAL A 472 -10.13 -14.29 22.32
C VAL A 472 -9.50 -15.21 23.36
N CYS A 473 -9.51 -14.80 24.63
CA CYS A 473 -9.03 -15.68 25.69
C CYS A 473 -9.91 -16.94 25.74
N PRO A 474 -9.35 -18.11 26.09
CA PRO A 474 -10.16 -19.27 26.46
C PRO A 474 -11.12 -18.89 27.56
N TYR A 475 -12.30 -19.50 27.59
CA TYR A 475 -13.38 -19.00 28.41
C TYR A 475 -13.02 -18.95 29.91
N CYS A 476 -12.43 -20.00 30.46
CA CYS A 476 -11.97 -20.02 31.86
C CYS A 476 -10.59 -19.37 32.09
N GLY A 477 -10.02 -18.72 31.08
CA GLY A 477 -8.63 -18.25 31.08
C GLY A 477 -7.61 -19.37 30.84
N LEU A 478 -6.35 -19.05 31.11
CA LEU A 478 -5.20 -19.92 30.90
C LEU A 478 -4.60 -20.36 32.24
N ASP A 479 -4.17 -21.61 32.30
CA ASP A 479 -3.24 -22.10 33.31
C ASP A 479 -1.83 -22.12 32.72
N CYS A 480 -0.87 -21.52 33.42
CA CYS A 480 0.49 -21.35 32.94
C CYS A 480 1.48 -21.86 33.99
N ASP A 481 2.21 -22.93 33.67
CA ASP A 481 3.18 -23.59 34.54
C ASP A 481 4.58 -22.92 34.52
N GLY A 482 4.71 -21.79 33.84
CA GLY A 482 5.96 -21.07 33.61
C GLY A 482 6.72 -21.48 32.35
N LYS A 483 6.33 -22.57 31.67
CA LYS A 483 6.90 -22.99 30.37
C LYS A 483 5.87 -22.94 29.25
N THR A 484 4.65 -23.40 29.50
CA THR A 484 3.53 -23.39 28.55
C THR A 484 2.25 -22.87 29.22
N CYS A 485 1.34 -22.34 28.41
CA CYS A 485 0.01 -21.94 28.85
C CYS A 485 -1.03 -22.81 28.13
N THR A 486 -1.92 -23.42 28.90
CA THR A 486 -3.01 -24.26 28.38
C THR A 486 -4.34 -23.69 28.82
N ALA A 487 -5.38 -23.84 27.99
CA ALA A 487 -6.74 -23.45 28.38
C ALA A 487 -7.15 -24.21 29.65
N LYS A 488 -7.68 -23.50 30.65
CA LYS A 488 -8.30 -24.15 31.81
C LYS A 488 -9.50 -24.97 31.33
N GLN A 489 -9.75 -26.08 32.02
CA GLN A 489 -10.91 -26.92 31.73
C GLN A 489 -12.21 -26.13 31.93
N GLU A 490 -13.11 -26.20 30.95
CA GLU A 490 -14.42 -25.51 30.98
C GLU A 490 -15.39 -26.19 31.95
N ILE A 491 -15.16 -26.01 33.26
CA ILE A 491 -16.02 -26.51 34.31
C ILE A 491 -17.07 -25.43 34.62
N TYR A 492 -18.32 -25.67 34.25
CA TYR A 492 -19.44 -24.80 34.57
C TYR A 492 -20.10 -25.24 35.89
N PRO A 493 -20.48 -24.31 36.78
CA PRO A 493 -20.46 -22.86 36.62
C PRO A 493 -19.16 -22.19 37.13
N ASP A 494 -18.13 -22.98 37.43
CA ASP A 494 -16.87 -22.51 38.02
C ASP A 494 -16.08 -21.49 37.18
N CYS A 495 -16.50 -21.26 35.94
CA CYS A 495 -15.91 -20.28 35.04
C CYS A 495 -16.81 -19.08 34.75
N VAL A 496 -18.01 -18.96 35.33
CA VAL A 496 -18.97 -17.89 35.05
C VAL A 496 -19.27 -17.12 36.33
N TYR A 497 -19.51 -15.81 36.19
CA TYR A 497 -20.16 -15.04 37.24
C TYR A 497 -21.60 -15.55 37.38
N ASN A 498 -21.91 -16.19 38.50
CA ASN A 498 -23.27 -16.63 38.85
C ASN A 498 -24.04 -15.57 39.64
N GLY A 499 -23.64 -14.30 39.60
CA GLY A 499 -24.40 -13.28 40.31
C GLY A 499 -25.74 -13.04 39.62
N ASP A 500 -26.81 -13.12 40.40
CA ASP A 500 -28.14 -12.78 39.93
C ASP A 500 -28.22 -11.26 39.67
N TYR A 501 -28.82 -10.88 38.54
CA TYR A 501 -29.25 -9.50 38.35
C TYR A 501 -30.55 -9.30 39.10
N GLU A 502 -30.45 -8.89 40.36
CA GLU A 502 -31.58 -8.43 41.16
C GLU A 502 -31.50 -6.92 41.34
N PRO A 503 -32.25 -6.13 40.54
CA PRO A 503 -32.45 -4.71 40.83
C PRO A 503 -33.03 -4.59 42.25
N PRO A 504 -32.41 -3.80 43.14
CA PRO A 504 -32.97 -3.54 44.45
C PRO A 504 -34.39 -2.99 44.35
N ASN A 505 -35.28 -3.37 45.28
CA ASN A 505 -36.65 -2.85 45.32
C ASN A 505 -36.66 -1.31 45.26
N GLY A 506 -37.25 -0.75 44.20
CA GLY A 506 -37.36 0.69 43.97
C GLY A 506 -36.22 1.36 43.18
N ALA A 507 -35.21 0.61 42.71
CA ALA A 507 -34.14 1.17 41.88
C ALA A 507 -34.64 1.49 40.46
N GLU A 508 -34.51 2.74 40.02
CA GLU A 508 -34.79 3.12 38.63
C GLU A 508 -33.71 2.57 37.69
N THR A 509 -34.12 1.78 36.70
CA THR A 509 -33.25 1.30 35.64
C THR A 509 -33.17 2.33 34.49
N THR A 510 -32.02 2.39 33.84
CA THR A 510 -31.79 3.18 32.62
C THR A 510 -31.55 2.23 31.46
N GLU A 511 -32.37 2.32 30.42
CA GLU A 511 -32.18 1.57 29.18
C GLU A 511 -31.18 2.30 28.26
N ILE A 512 -30.22 1.55 27.74
CA ILE A 512 -29.22 2.01 26.76
C ILE A 512 -29.22 1.06 25.57
N ASN A 513 -29.64 1.57 24.41
CA ASN A 513 -29.66 0.80 23.16
C ASN A 513 -28.38 1.05 22.38
N VAL A 514 -27.40 0.15 22.51
CA VAL A 514 -26.08 0.26 21.91
C VAL A 514 -26.05 -0.43 20.55
N ILE A 515 -25.62 0.28 19.51
CA ILE A 515 -25.30 -0.35 18.22
C ILE A 515 -24.05 -1.23 18.37
N ASP A 516 -24.21 -2.51 18.03
CA ASP A 516 -23.14 -3.48 17.87
C ASP A 516 -22.68 -3.55 16.41
N SER A 517 -21.57 -2.87 16.13
CA SER A 517 -20.88 -2.94 14.85
C SER A 517 -20.08 -4.23 14.66
N GLY A 518 -20.01 -5.08 15.70
CA GLY A 518 -19.31 -6.35 15.70
C GLY A 518 -17.86 -6.27 15.19
N ASN A 519 -17.46 -7.38 14.55
CA ASN A 519 -16.12 -7.58 14.04
C ASN A 519 -16.04 -7.43 12.50
N GLU A 520 -16.99 -6.79 11.83
CA GLU A 520 -16.92 -6.62 10.37
C GLU A 520 -15.85 -5.61 9.97
N VAL A 521 -15.17 -5.83 8.83
CA VAL A 521 -14.16 -4.89 8.29
C VAL A 521 -14.83 -3.67 7.68
N ASP A 522 -15.90 -3.88 6.91
CA ASP A 522 -16.70 -2.85 6.26
C ASP A 522 -17.88 -2.45 7.17
N ILE A 523 -17.75 -1.28 7.80
CA ILE A 523 -18.75 -0.77 8.74
C ILE A 523 -20.03 -0.38 8.01
N SER A 524 -19.94 0.10 6.76
CA SER A 524 -21.13 0.42 5.96
C SER A 524 -21.96 -0.82 5.61
N LYS A 525 -21.32 -1.96 5.29
CA LYS A 525 -22.02 -3.24 5.04
C LYS A 525 -22.68 -3.76 6.30
N LYS A 526 -21.96 -3.72 7.44
CA LYS A 526 -22.49 -4.23 8.71
C LYS A 526 -23.66 -3.40 9.21
N LEU A 527 -23.55 -2.08 9.11
CA LEU A 527 -24.57 -1.12 9.50
C LEU A 527 -25.55 -0.83 8.37
N LYS A 528 -25.54 -1.59 7.27
CA LYS A 528 -26.41 -1.35 6.11
C LYS A 528 -27.87 -1.25 6.51
N VAL A 529 -28.36 -2.21 7.32
CA VAL A 529 -29.75 -2.23 7.80
C VAL A 529 -30.04 -1.01 8.68
N PHE A 530 -29.13 -0.67 9.60
CA PHE A 530 -29.22 0.55 10.42
C PHE A 530 -29.30 1.82 9.55
N CYS A 531 -28.52 1.86 8.48
CA CYS A 531 -28.45 3.03 7.63
C CYS A 531 -29.61 3.15 6.64
N THR A 532 -30.29 2.06 6.30
CA THR A 532 -31.45 2.07 5.39
C THR A 532 -32.79 2.20 6.10
N ASN A 533 -32.97 1.66 7.32
CA ASN A 533 -34.29 1.61 7.99
C ASN A 533 -34.45 2.68 9.08
N ARG A 534 -35.61 3.36 9.10
CA ARG A 534 -35.92 4.46 10.03
C ARG A 534 -36.63 4.04 11.34
N THR A 535 -37.16 2.82 11.46
CA THR A 535 -38.25 2.60 12.43
C THR A 535 -38.35 1.25 13.16
N ASN A 536 -37.46 0.26 12.94
CA ASN A 536 -37.54 -1.01 13.68
C ASN A 536 -36.32 -1.26 14.59
N LEU A 537 -36.54 -1.07 15.90
CA LEU A 537 -35.61 -1.35 17.01
C LEU A 537 -35.47 -2.86 17.35
N ASN A 538 -35.98 -3.76 16.49
CA ASN A 538 -36.01 -5.21 16.73
C ASN A 538 -34.98 -6.02 15.92
N ASP A 539 -34.02 -5.36 15.26
CA ASP A 539 -33.03 -6.03 14.43
C ASP A 539 -31.74 -6.36 15.20
N LYS A 540 -31.11 -7.49 14.84
CA LYS A 540 -29.91 -8.13 15.42
C LYS A 540 -28.66 -7.25 15.65
N ILE A 541 -28.73 -5.95 15.39
CA ILE A 541 -27.63 -4.97 15.46
C ILE A 541 -27.62 -4.21 16.80
N TYR A 542 -28.74 -4.13 17.52
CA TYR A 542 -28.78 -3.44 18.81
C TYR A 542 -28.57 -4.42 19.98
N GLN A 543 -27.72 -4.02 20.92
CA GLN A 543 -27.62 -4.60 22.25
C GLN A 543 -28.40 -3.72 23.22
N LYS A 544 -29.46 -4.26 23.83
CA LYS A 544 -30.24 -3.56 24.85
C LYS A 544 -29.60 -3.78 26.21
N TRP A 545 -29.16 -2.70 26.84
CA TRP A 545 -28.57 -2.72 28.17
C TRP A 545 -29.49 -2.04 29.17
N GLN A 546 -29.75 -2.69 30.30
CA GLN A 546 -30.49 -2.15 31.43
C GLN A 546 -29.53 -1.99 32.60
N CYS A 547 -29.27 -0.75 33.00
CA CYS A 547 -28.34 -0.45 34.09
C CYS A 547 -29.07 0.17 35.28
N TYR A 548 -28.69 -0.20 36.51
CA TYR A 548 -29.13 0.49 37.72
C TYR A 548 -27.94 0.97 38.55
N TYR A 549 -28.18 1.97 39.41
CA TYR A 549 -27.21 2.53 40.35
C TYR A 549 -27.81 2.57 41.76
N LYS A 550 -27.10 2.01 42.76
CA LYS A 550 -27.53 2.06 44.18
C LYS A 550 -26.46 2.58 45.15
N GLY A 551 -25.18 2.56 44.79
CA GLY A 551 -24.07 3.03 45.63
C GLY A 551 -22.70 2.86 44.96
N ARG A 552 -21.60 3.26 45.63
CA ARG A 552 -20.23 3.28 45.07
C ARG A 552 -19.77 1.91 44.54
N ASP A 553 -20.27 0.81 45.11
CA ASP A 553 -19.91 -0.57 44.74
C ASP A 553 -21.05 -1.36 44.06
N ASP A 554 -22.18 -0.72 43.74
CA ASP A 554 -23.46 -1.40 43.41
C ASP A 554 -24.09 -0.79 42.14
N ILE A 555 -23.36 -0.89 41.02
CA ILE A 555 -23.76 -0.41 39.69
C ILE A 555 -23.58 -1.53 38.65
N ASN A 556 -24.69 -2.17 38.27
CA ASN A 556 -24.68 -3.27 37.32
C ASN A 556 -25.57 -2.96 36.12
N CYS A 557 -25.16 -3.48 34.98
CA CYS A 557 -25.79 -3.41 33.68
C CYS A 557 -26.07 -4.83 33.18
N GLN A 558 -27.32 -5.14 32.86
CA GLN A 558 -27.71 -6.39 32.21
C GLN A 558 -28.06 -6.16 30.74
N MET A 559 -27.50 -6.98 29.87
CA MET A 559 -27.80 -7.05 28.46
C MET A 559 -29.00 -8.00 28.25
N THR A 560 -30.05 -7.56 27.56
CA THR A 560 -31.32 -8.31 27.39
C THR A 560 -31.63 -8.63 25.93
N SER A 561 -30.61 -8.89 25.11
CA SER A 561 -30.80 -9.20 23.68
C SER A 561 -31.37 -10.60 23.43
N LEU A 562 -32.33 -10.68 22.50
CA LEU A 562 -32.93 -11.92 21.98
C LEU A 562 -31.99 -12.75 21.07
N SER A 563 -30.84 -12.21 20.63
CA SER A 563 -30.00 -12.79 19.56
C SER A 563 -28.73 -13.54 20.03
N GLN A 564 -28.37 -13.49 21.31
CA GLN A 564 -27.21 -14.20 21.87
C GLN A 564 -27.63 -15.09 23.04
N LYS A 565 -28.26 -16.23 22.74
CA LYS A 565 -28.42 -17.33 23.71
C LYS A 565 -27.15 -18.20 23.74
N ASP A 566 -26.01 -17.60 24.06
CA ASP A 566 -24.80 -18.37 24.34
C ASP A 566 -24.66 -18.48 25.86
N GLN A 567 -24.84 -19.67 26.45
CA GLN A 567 -24.70 -19.92 27.90
C GLN A 567 -23.31 -19.58 28.45
N LYS A 568 -22.38 -19.17 27.57
CA LYS A 568 -21.00 -18.80 27.84
C LYS A 568 -20.77 -17.30 27.93
N ILE A 569 -21.78 -16.44 28.05
CA ILE A 569 -21.55 -15.00 28.26
C ILE A 569 -22.48 -14.55 29.38
N SER A 570 -21.91 -14.01 30.47
CA SER A 570 -22.73 -13.31 31.45
C SER A 570 -23.34 -12.08 30.79
N ASP A 571 -24.67 -12.07 30.73
CA ASP A 571 -25.47 -10.93 30.32
C ASP A 571 -25.33 -9.76 31.32
N VAL A 572 -24.83 -10.01 32.52
CA VAL A 572 -24.61 -9.00 33.56
C VAL A 572 -23.15 -8.55 33.54
N LYS A 573 -22.94 -7.23 33.63
CA LYS A 573 -21.63 -6.57 33.76
C LYS A 573 -21.72 -5.42 34.74
N THR A 574 -20.63 -5.08 35.42
CA THR A 574 -20.52 -3.78 36.09
C THR A 574 -20.64 -2.63 35.08
N PHE A 575 -21.13 -1.47 35.53
CA PHE A 575 -21.25 -0.29 34.66
C PHE A 575 -19.90 0.16 34.06
N TYR A 576 -18.81 0.11 34.81
CA TYR A 576 -17.49 0.49 34.30
C TYR A 576 -17.00 -0.43 33.17
N ASN A 577 -17.28 -1.74 33.24
CA ASN A 577 -16.96 -2.69 32.18
C ASN A 577 -17.81 -2.44 30.92
N PHE A 578 -19.10 -2.15 31.10
CA PHE A 578 -19.98 -1.73 30.01
C PHE A 578 -19.47 -0.43 29.35
N PHE A 579 -19.10 0.56 30.15
CA PHE A 579 -18.60 1.85 29.67
C PHE A 579 -17.30 1.70 28.87
N ASP A 580 -16.34 0.91 29.36
CA ASP A 580 -15.09 0.62 28.65
C ASP A 580 -15.33 -0.08 27.30
N LEU A 581 -16.23 -1.07 27.27
CA LEU A 581 -16.64 -1.76 26.04
C LEU A 581 -17.24 -0.77 25.04
N TRP A 582 -18.11 0.12 25.52
CA TRP A 582 -18.75 1.14 24.69
C TRP A 582 -17.74 2.12 24.08
N VAL A 583 -16.81 2.67 24.88
CA VAL A 583 -15.77 3.60 24.39
C VAL A 583 -14.87 2.94 23.35
N LYS A 584 -14.49 1.68 23.55
CA LYS A 584 -13.66 0.95 22.58
C LYS A 584 -14.37 0.71 21.26
N ASN A 585 -15.63 0.34 21.30
CA ASN A 585 -16.44 0.17 20.10
C ASN A 585 -16.61 1.51 19.37
N LEU A 586 -16.85 2.60 20.12
CA LEU A 586 -16.90 3.96 19.57
C LEU A 586 -15.61 4.32 18.81
N LEU A 587 -14.45 4.16 19.45
CA LEU A 587 -13.16 4.51 18.84
C LEU A 587 -12.84 3.62 17.63
N ARG A 588 -13.11 2.32 17.73
CA ARG A 588 -12.91 1.37 16.63
C ARG A 588 -13.78 1.72 15.43
N ASP A 589 -15.05 1.99 15.67
CA ASP A 589 -16.01 2.37 14.62
C ASP A 589 -15.64 3.70 13.99
N PHE A 590 -15.20 4.67 14.80
CA PHE A 590 -14.72 5.96 14.31
C PHE A 590 -13.54 5.78 13.32
N ILE A 591 -12.55 4.95 13.66
CA ILE A 591 -11.40 4.68 12.77
C ILE A 591 -11.88 3.99 11.47
N LYS A 592 -12.83 3.06 11.55
CA LYS A 592 -13.42 2.43 10.36
C LYS A 592 -14.14 3.45 9.48
N TRP A 593 -14.95 4.31 10.07
CA TRP A 593 -15.65 5.40 9.38
C TRP A 593 -14.69 6.38 8.73
N GLU A 594 -13.67 6.83 9.46
CA GLU A 594 -12.61 7.69 8.92
C GLU A 594 -11.96 7.04 7.70
N THR A 595 -11.68 5.75 7.77
CA THR A 595 -11.08 4.97 6.67
C THR A 595 -12.00 4.91 5.45
N GLU A 596 -13.28 4.57 5.63
CA GLU A 596 -14.25 4.48 4.54
C GLU A 596 -14.56 5.85 3.90
N LEU A 597 -14.63 6.90 4.72
CA LEU A 597 -14.94 8.25 4.26
C LEU A 597 -13.71 9.02 3.76
N LYS A 598 -12.49 8.52 3.99
CA LYS A 598 -11.24 9.18 3.58
C LYS A 598 -11.23 9.58 2.11
N GLY A 599 -11.75 8.73 1.23
CA GLY A 599 -11.86 9.02 -0.20
C GLY A 599 -12.89 10.09 -0.54
N CYS A 600 -13.94 10.22 0.27
CA CYS A 600 -15.00 11.22 0.09
C CYS A 600 -14.55 12.58 0.64
N ILE A 601 -13.93 12.60 1.83
CA ILE A 601 -13.45 13.83 2.50
C ILE A 601 -12.35 14.52 1.66
N ASN A 602 -11.45 13.75 1.04
CA ASN A 602 -10.32 14.30 0.28
C ASN A 602 -10.67 14.75 -1.15
N ASN A 603 -11.89 14.49 -1.62
CA ASN A 603 -12.34 14.82 -2.99
C ASN A 603 -13.18 16.11 -3.03
N THR A 604 -12.65 17.21 -2.47
CA THR A 604 -13.37 18.50 -2.38
C THR A 604 -13.60 19.21 -3.72
N ASN A 605 -12.95 18.74 -4.81
CA ASN A 605 -12.89 19.44 -6.10
C ASN A 605 -13.64 18.70 -7.23
N VAL A 606 -14.47 17.70 -6.91
CA VAL A 606 -15.24 16.93 -7.90
C VAL A 606 -16.71 17.35 -7.81
N THR A 607 -17.28 17.84 -8.91
CA THR A 607 -18.69 18.24 -9.02
C THR A 607 -19.64 17.04 -8.92
N ASP A 608 -19.19 15.85 -9.31
CA ASP A 608 -19.92 14.60 -9.18
C ASP A 608 -19.47 13.82 -7.93
N CYS A 609 -20.17 14.01 -6.82
CA CYS A 609 -20.01 13.16 -5.64
C CYS A 609 -20.49 11.74 -6.01
N LYS A 610 -19.60 10.74 -5.93
CA LYS A 610 -19.97 9.32 -6.15
C LYS A 610 -21.19 9.00 -5.29
N SER A 611 -22.23 8.38 -5.85
CA SER A 611 -23.49 8.08 -5.13
C SER A 611 -23.27 7.41 -3.77
N VAL A 612 -22.22 6.59 -3.66
CA VAL A 612 -21.89 5.91 -2.41
C VAL A 612 -21.20 6.79 -1.38
N CYS A 613 -20.49 7.85 -1.78
CA CYS A 613 -20.02 8.83 -0.79
C CYS A 613 -21.21 9.49 -0.08
N ASN A 614 -22.27 9.84 -0.82
CA ASN A 614 -23.50 10.35 -0.21
C ASN A 614 -24.12 9.31 0.73
N VAL A 615 -24.28 8.05 0.29
CA VAL A 615 -24.84 6.97 1.13
C VAL A 615 -24.01 6.75 2.40
N ASN A 616 -22.68 6.70 2.29
CA ASN A 616 -21.80 6.47 3.44
C ASN A 616 -21.77 7.68 4.38
N CYS A 617 -21.75 8.91 3.86
CA CYS A 617 -21.81 10.12 4.68
C CYS A 617 -23.15 10.23 5.43
N GLU A 618 -24.27 9.95 4.77
CA GLU A 618 -25.59 9.91 5.43
C GLU A 618 -25.66 8.83 6.51
N CYS A 619 -25.08 7.66 6.24
CA CYS A 619 -24.98 6.55 7.19
C CYS A 619 -24.13 6.93 8.40
N PHE A 620 -23.00 7.62 8.19
CA PHE A 620 -22.14 8.14 9.25
C PHE A 620 -22.85 9.18 10.12
N ASP A 621 -23.56 10.15 9.53
CA ASP A 621 -24.35 11.14 10.29
C ASP A 621 -25.40 10.45 11.19
N LYS A 622 -26.09 9.43 10.68
CA LYS A 622 -27.02 8.61 11.49
C LYS A 622 -26.29 7.90 12.62
N TRP A 623 -25.14 7.30 12.35
CA TRP A 623 -24.34 6.61 13.36
C TRP A 623 -23.88 7.56 14.46
N VAL A 624 -23.41 8.77 14.12
CA VAL A 624 -23.02 9.81 15.08
C VAL A 624 -24.19 10.19 15.99
N LYS A 625 -25.37 10.45 15.41
CA LYS A 625 -26.60 10.77 16.18
C LYS A 625 -26.98 9.63 17.13
N GLN A 626 -26.84 8.38 16.70
CA GLN A 626 -27.09 7.26 17.60
C GLN A 626 -26.05 7.17 18.72
N LYS A 627 -24.77 7.41 18.45
CA LYS A 627 -23.73 7.44 19.50
C LYS A 627 -23.93 8.59 20.47
N GLU A 628 -24.45 9.73 20.02
CA GLU A 628 -24.87 10.82 20.90
C GLU A 628 -26.02 10.40 21.82
N ASN A 629 -27.03 9.70 21.30
CA ASN A 629 -28.13 9.15 22.11
C ASN A 629 -27.62 8.15 23.17
N GLU A 630 -26.76 7.22 22.75
CA GLU A 630 -26.12 6.25 23.65
C GLU A 630 -25.34 6.97 24.78
N TRP A 631 -24.52 7.96 24.41
CA TRP A 631 -23.72 8.76 25.34
C TRP A 631 -24.57 9.54 26.34
N ASN A 632 -25.69 10.11 25.88
CA ASN A 632 -26.62 10.84 26.76
C ASN A 632 -27.27 9.92 27.80
N SER A 633 -27.62 8.68 27.45
CA SER A 633 -28.11 7.70 28.42
C SER A 633 -27.02 7.28 29.42
N ILE A 634 -25.78 7.10 28.95
CA ILE A 634 -24.62 6.81 29.82
C ILE A 634 -24.35 7.95 30.81
N LYS A 635 -24.39 9.20 30.34
CA LYS A 635 -24.24 10.38 31.21
C LYS A 635 -25.27 10.42 32.33
N LYS A 636 -26.53 10.07 32.05
CA LYS A 636 -27.57 10.04 33.09
C LYS A 636 -27.20 9.12 34.24
N LEU A 637 -26.58 7.97 33.96
CA LEU A 637 -26.08 7.04 34.98
C LEU A 637 -24.90 7.63 35.77
N LEU A 638 -23.93 8.25 35.08
CA LEU A 638 -22.78 8.92 35.72
C LEU A 638 -23.21 10.10 36.61
N THR A 639 -24.24 10.86 36.21
CA THR A 639 -24.77 11.96 37.03
C THR A 639 -25.46 11.41 38.28
N LYS A 640 -26.24 10.32 38.16
CA LYS A 640 -26.84 9.63 39.32
C LYS A 640 -25.77 9.13 40.30
N GLU A 641 -24.64 8.64 39.81
CA GLU A 641 -23.48 8.27 40.63
C GLU A 641 -22.93 9.46 41.42
N LYS A 642 -22.70 10.59 40.74
CA LYS A 642 -22.20 11.81 41.36
C LYS A 642 -23.15 12.35 42.44
N GLU A 643 -24.44 12.46 42.14
CA GLU A 643 -25.46 12.96 43.08
C GLU A 643 -25.59 12.07 44.32
N CYS A 644 -25.41 10.77 44.18
CA CYS A 644 -25.47 9.83 45.31
C CYS A 644 -24.19 9.88 46.16
N MET A 645 -23.02 10.03 45.55
CA MET A 645 -21.75 10.25 46.25
C MET A 645 -21.75 11.56 47.05
N GLU A 646 -22.33 12.63 46.49
CA GLU A 646 -22.49 13.92 47.19
C GLU A 646 -23.44 13.81 48.39
N LYS A 647 -24.51 12.99 48.30
CA LYS A 647 -25.43 12.70 49.43
C LYS A 647 -24.83 11.83 50.54
N ILE A 648 -23.78 11.06 50.26
CA ILE A 648 -23.08 10.23 51.26
C ILE A 648 -22.00 11.04 52.01
N LEU A 649 -21.48 12.09 51.38
CA LEU A 649 -20.48 13.00 51.96
C LEU A 649 -21.08 14.11 52.84
N TYR A 650 -22.40 14.27 52.81
CA TYR A 650 -23.20 15.20 53.61
C TYR A 650 -23.90 14.43 54.74
#